data_AF-A0A935NHY4-F1
#
_entry.id   AF-A0A935NHY4-F1
#
_cell.length_a   1.000
_cell.length_b   1.000
_cell.length_c   1.000
_cell.angle_alpha   90.00
_cell.angle_beta   90.00
_cell.angle_gamma   90.00
#
_symmetry.space_group_name_H-M   'P 1'
#
loop_
_entity.id
_entity.type
_entity.pdbx_description
1 polymer ?
#
loop_
_entity_poly.entity_id
_entity_poly.type
_entity_poly.pdbx_seq_one_letter_code
_entity_poly.pdbx_strand_id
1 'polypeptide(L)'
;MQKALLFLIILIAVIVITPFQLIAQNNLDRSVRVSAVVTESPASITLNWVLHADATGYTIYRKAKGASFWGSPKATLTGTTNTWTDNAVIVGNTYEYRIDKSGGAATGYGYILSGIKVAATHSRGKMLLLIDDTYTTPLATEIDRLIADMRGDGWQVIRKDISRTLPVPDVKDIIKTEYNADPTNFNTLFILGHIAVPYSGNIYPDGHPDHQGAWPADVYYAEMNSTWTDVTVNNTVANRPENDNIPDDGKFDQSAIPSDVELQVGRVDVYNMPSINPDDVVLMKQYLNKNHAFRTGAFTVQRRGLVDDNFMGYNIAITGLRNFPPMFDAANVVDNYVNGADYVTLLTAGDYLFTYGCGGGWYQGASGVASTGTWATDSLKTVFTSLAGSYFGDWDNADAFLRAPLASKSPTLINFWGGIPHWPIHYFAMGDPIGLCTKLSQNNGGLYDGNFNGAQRSIHIALMGDPTLRLHNMGMPTLLTATPTLDQTKIDLSWTAATGSILGYHIYRTDSLHKAFTLLNTSPVTGTTYQDVMPMGGQNIYMVRAVLLENSASGTYHNLSTGTISNAVNLPVPFLKIKTLLQGPYAGGGQMNATLKSKDLIPLAQPYNIAPWNYAGTENTALIPSNVVDWVLVELRSKADSTVIRGQKACFIKTDGQIVDANNNTELSFPGLSPGENVFIALRHRNHLAVLSKTALAFNNASSHNLSLPANILDGGTQLANLGDGYYGLKAGDCNANGTITVADFNIYSSQASQIAVYKAGDCNLDGNVTISDFNKYQPNTSAIAVAVVRY
;
A
#
# COMPACT_ATOMS: atom_id res chain seq x y z
N MET A 1 13.75 -48.13 -63.00
CA MET A 1 14.70 -47.57 -62.01
C MET A 1 15.68 -46.61 -62.69
N GLN A 2 15.19 -45.53 -63.32
CA GLN A 2 16.04 -44.44 -63.87
C GLN A 2 15.26 -43.15 -64.19
N LYS A 3 13.98 -43.06 -63.80
CA LYS A 3 13.16 -41.83 -63.90
C LYS A 3 12.73 -41.27 -62.53
N ALA A 4 13.05 -41.95 -61.43
CA ALA A 4 12.78 -41.48 -60.06
C ALA A 4 13.97 -40.75 -59.40
N LEU A 5 15.17 -40.79 -60.01
CA LEU A 5 16.36 -40.13 -59.49
C LEU A 5 16.55 -38.70 -60.04
N LEU A 6 15.87 -38.35 -61.14
CA LEU A 6 15.98 -37.03 -61.78
C LEU A 6 15.03 -35.98 -61.15
N PHE A 7 13.94 -36.42 -60.51
CA PHE A 7 13.00 -35.54 -59.81
C PHE A 7 13.49 -35.14 -58.40
N LEU A 8 14.37 -35.96 -57.80
CA LEU A 8 14.96 -35.70 -56.48
C LEU A 8 16.15 -34.71 -56.55
N ILE A 9 16.81 -34.60 -57.71
CA ILE A 9 17.96 -33.70 -57.91
C ILE A 9 17.52 -32.28 -58.35
N ILE A 10 16.34 -32.15 -58.99
CA ILE A 10 15.81 -30.82 -59.40
C ILE A 10 15.08 -30.11 -58.26
N LEU A 11 14.57 -30.84 -57.26
CA LEU A 11 13.95 -30.22 -56.06
C LEU A 11 14.98 -29.71 -55.03
N ILE A 12 16.23 -30.20 -55.09
CA ILE A 12 17.33 -29.79 -54.19
C ILE A 12 18.19 -28.65 -54.80
N ALA A 13 18.03 -28.33 -56.09
CA ALA A 13 18.85 -27.34 -56.79
C ALA A 13 18.16 -25.99 -57.09
N VAL A 14 16.91 -25.77 -56.64
CA VAL A 14 16.17 -24.49 -56.86
C VAL A 14 15.97 -23.68 -55.56
N ILE A 15 16.66 -24.05 -54.46
CA ILE A 15 16.75 -23.24 -53.23
C ILE A 15 18.20 -22.78 -53.04
N VAL A 16 18.79 -22.13 -54.04
CA VAL A 16 19.96 -21.27 -53.80
C VAL A 16 19.90 -20.13 -54.81
N ILE A 17 20.17 -18.91 -54.32
CA ILE A 17 20.39 -17.66 -55.06
C ILE A 17 19.11 -16.88 -55.45
N THR A 18 18.37 -16.45 -54.44
CA THR A 18 18.09 -15.01 -54.32
C THR A 18 18.82 -14.51 -53.07
N PRO A 19 19.73 -13.54 -53.16
CA PRO A 19 20.29 -12.92 -51.98
C PRO A 19 19.20 -12.00 -51.41
N PHE A 20 18.25 -12.56 -50.66
CA PHE A 20 17.70 -11.79 -49.56
C PHE A 20 18.87 -11.62 -48.60
N GLN A 21 19.40 -10.40 -48.52
CA GLN A 21 20.15 -10.02 -47.35
C GLN A 21 19.19 -10.14 -46.17
N LEU A 22 19.23 -11.28 -45.48
CA LEU A 22 18.80 -11.35 -44.10
C LEU A 22 19.76 -10.44 -43.34
N ILE A 23 19.41 -9.16 -43.21
CA ILE A 23 20.07 -8.28 -42.27
C ILE A 23 19.78 -8.89 -40.90
N ALA A 24 20.81 -9.42 -40.23
CA ALA A 24 20.69 -9.87 -38.86
C ALA A 24 20.07 -8.74 -38.02
N GLN A 25 18.98 -9.03 -37.32
CA GLN A 25 18.36 -8.04 -36.44
C GLN A 25 19.28 -7.85 -35.24
N ASN A 26 19.94 -6.69 -35.15
CA ASN A 26 20.75 -6.36 -33.98
C ASN A 26 19.84 -5.83 -32.86
N ASN A 27 19.88 -6.44 -31.67
CA ASN A 27 19.12 -6.00 -30.50
C ASN A 27 19.36 -4.53 -30.15
N LEU A 28 20.57 -4.03 -30.40
CA LEU A 28 20.90 -2.61 -30.23
C LEU A 28 20.02 -1.74 -31.12
N ASP A 29 19.82 -2.10 -32.39
CA ASP A 29 19.08 -1.25 -33.34
C ASP A 29 17.59 -1.13 -33.02
N ARG A 30 17.06 -2.06 -32.21
CA ARG A 30 15.67 -2.05 -31.71
C ARG A 30 15.52 -1.44 -30.30
N SER A 31 16.61 -1.01 -29.70
CA SER A 31 16.66 -0.48 -28.34
C SER A 31 17.15 0.96 -28.35
N VAL A 32 16.22 1.93 -28.27
CA VAL A 32 16.61 3.33 -28.06
C VAL A 32 17.04 3.48 -26.61
N ARG A 33 18.36 3.55 -26.40
CA ARG A 33 19.00 3.64 -25.08
C ARG A 33 18.90 5.06 -24.55
N VAL A 34 17.77 5.37 -23.93
CA VAL A 34 17.40 6.72 -23.48
C VAL A 34 17.82 6.99 -22.03
N SER A 35 18.30 8.21 -21.78
CA SER A 35 18.49 8.82 -20.45
C SER A 35 17.91 10.24 -20.43
N ALA A 36 17.82 10.85 -19.26
CA ALA A 36 17.30 12.19 -19.06
C ALA A 36 18.18 13.01 -18.11
N VAL A 37 18.30 14.30 -18.42
CA VAL A 37 18.88 15.33 -17.55
C VAL A 37 17.80 16.36 -17.24
N VAL A 38 17.65 16.72 -15.97
CA VAL A 38 16.59 17.64 -15.52
C VAL A 38 17.17 18.97 -15.04
N THR A 39 16.46 20.06 -15.31
CA THR A 39 16.80 21.42 -14.85
C THR A 39 15.60 22.02 -14.13
N GLU A 40 15.83 22.63 -12.97
CA GLU A 40 14.74 23.18 -12.13
C GLU A 40 14.27 24.57 -12.59
N SER A 41 15.17 25.40 -13.11
CA SER A 41 14.87 26.79 -13.48
C SER A 41 15.64 27.25 -14.73
N PRO A 42 14.95 27.50 -15.86
CA PRO A 42 13.55 27.12 -16.10
C PRO A 42 13.38 25.59 -16.04
N ALA A 43 12.19 25.14 -15.67
CA ALA A 43 11.91 23.71 -15.56
C ALA A 43 11.98 23.03 -16.94
N SER A 44 12.88 22.06 -17.10
CA SER A 44 13.01 21.30 -18.35
C SER A 44 13.52 19.87 -18.13
N ILE A 45 13.09 18.95 -19.00
CA ILE A 45 13.61 17.58 -19.08
C ILE A 45 14.25 17.39 -20.46
N THR A 46 15.56 17.16 -20.50
CA THR A 46 16.30 16.87 -21.73
C THR A 46 16.53 15.37 -21.84
N LEU A 47 15.89 14.74 -22.82
CA LEU A 47 16.11 13.34 -23.18
C LEU A 47 17.35 13.23 -24.06
N ASN A 48 18.20 12.24 -23.81
CA ASN A 48 19.36 11.90 -24.63
C ASN A 48 19.31 10.42 -24.97
N TRP A 49 19.80 10.05 -26.16
CA TRP A 49 19.92 8.65 -26.54
C TRP A 49 21.16 8.40 -27.40
N VAL A 50 21.53 7.13 -27.55
CA VAL A 50 22.62 6.75 -28.44
C VAL A 50 22.14 6.81 -29.91
N LEU A 51 22.94 7.41 -30.79
CA LEU A 51 22.65 7.44 -32.23
C LEU A 51 22.73 6.05 -32.84
N HIS A 52 21.86 5.79 -33.82
CA HIS A 52 21.91 4.59 -34.64
C HIS A 52 22.21 4.97 -36.10
N ALA A 53 23.16 4.28 -36.72
CA ALA A 53 23.62 4.60 -38.07
C ALA A 53 22.54 4.41 -39.15
N ASP A 54 21.58 3.53 -38.90
CA ASP A 54 20.43 3.21 -39.75
C ASP A 54 19.18 4.07 -39.44
N ALA A 55 19.23 4.98 -38.47
CA ALA A 55 18.10 5.83 -38.12
C ALA A 55 17.80 6.84 -39.23
N THR A 56 16.54 6.93 -39.63
CA THR A 56 16.01 7.94 -40.54
C THR A 56 15.27 9.06 -39.80
N GLY A 57 14.79 8.77 -38.60
CA GLY A 57 14.08 9.74 -37.76
C GLY A 57 13.75 9.19 -36.38
N TYR A 58 13.36 10.09 -35.49
CA TYR A 58 12.88 9.78 -34.15
C TYR A 58 11.56 10.50 -33.89
N THR A 59 10.57 9.81 -33.34
CA THR A 59 9.29 10.39 -32.91
C THR A 59 9.14 10.25 -31.41
N ILE A 60 8.88 11.36 -30.73
CA ILE A 60 8.81 11.41 -29.27
C ILE A 60 7.34 11.56 -28.84
N TYR A 61 6.92 10.75 -27.89
CA TYR A 61 5.61 10.81 -27.25
C TYR A 61 5.77 11.08 -25.76
N ARG A 62 4.70 11.62 -25.14
CA ARG A 62 4.66 11.88 -23.70
C ARG A 62 3.26 11.60 -23.16
N LYS A 63 3.18 10.82 -22.08
CA LYS A 63 1.96 10.58 -21.30
C LYS A 63 2.19 10.83 -19.81
N ALA A 64 1.10 10.92 -19.05
CA ALA A 64 1.17 10.85 -17.60
C ALA A 64 1.50 9.43 -17.15
N LYS A 65 2.19 9.27 -16.00
CA LYS A 65 2.45 7.96 -15.38
C LYS A 65 1.12 7.19 -15.22
N GLY A 66 1.10 5.93 -15.65
CA GLY A 66 -0.08 5.07 -15.56
C GLY A 66 -1.16 5.29 -16.63
N ALA A 67 -1.03 6.30 -17.51
CA ALA A 67 -1.97 6.47 -18.62
C ALA A 67 -1.87 5.32 -19.64
N SER A 68 -3.00 4.92 -20.20
CA SER A 68 -3.14 3.78 -21.12
C SER A 68 -2.91 4.11 -22.60
N PHE A 69 -2.62 5.38 -22.93
CA PHE A 69 -2.40 5.84 -24.30
C PHE A 69 -1.33 6.92 -24.39
N TRP A 70 -0.52 6.89 -25.45
CA TRP A 70 0.64 7.79 -25.66
C TRP A 70 0.28 9.16 -26.23
N GLY A 71 -0.91 9.35 -26.78
CA GLY A 71 -1.31 10.62 -27.38
C GLY A 71 -0.65 10.91 -28.72
N SER A 72 -0.70 12.18 -29.13
CA SER A 72 0.00 12.67 -30.32
C SER A 72 1.50 12.86 -30.06
N PRO A 73 2.35 12.77 -31.09
CA PRO A 73 3.77 13.11 -30.97
C PRO A 73 4.00 14.50 -30.37
N LYS A 74 5.02 14.61 -29.52
CA LYS A 74 5.59 15.88 -29.03
C LYS A 74 6.65 16.43 -29.95
N ALA A 75 7.37 15.57 -30.66
CA ALA A 75 8.36 15.97 -31.66
C ALA A 75 8.59 14.86 -32.69
N THR A 76 9.01 15.28 -33.89
CA THR A 76 9.56 14.40 -34.93
C THR A 76 10.90 15.00 -35.36
N LEU A 77 11.95 14.20 -35.27
CA LEU A 77 13.34 14.60 -35.39
C LEU A 77 14.03 13.80 -36.50
N THR A 78 15.11 14.36 -37.05
CA THR A 78 15.92 13.68 -38.06
C THR A 78 16.72 12.51 -37.45
N GLY A 79 17.12 11.54 -38.26
CA GLY A 79 17.92 10.38 -37.82
C GLY A 79 19.29 10.73 -37.23
N THR A 80 19.79 11.94 -37.46
CA THR A 80 21.05 12.46 -36.88
C THR A 80 20.86 13.15 -35.53
N THR A 81 19.62 13.26 -35.04
CA THR A 81 19.31 13.89 -33.75
C THR A 81 19.32 12.85 -32.64
N ASN A 82 19.95 13.17 -31.51
CA ASN A 82 20.07 12.27 -30.36
C ASN A 82 19.64 12.90 -29.03
N THR A 83 18.99 14.05 -29.09
CA THR A 83 18.56 14.80 -27.92
C THR A 83 17.29 15.58 -28.20
N TRP A 84 16.48 15.79 -27.17
CA TRP A 84 15.30 16.65 -27.22
C TRP A 84 14.93 17.17 -25.83
N THR A 85 14.54 18.44 -25.74
CA THR A 85 14.19 19.09 -24.48
C THR A 85 12.69 19.39 -24.42
N ASP A 86 12.04 18.85 -23.38
CA ASP A 86 10.69 19.24 -22.98
C ASP A 86 10.74 20.41 -22.00
N ASN A 87 10.29 21.58 -22.45
CA ASN A 87 10.17 22.79 -21.64
C ASN A 87 8.75 22.96 -21.04
N ALA A 88 7.82 22.05 -21.35
CA ALA A 88 6.44 22.08 -20.88
C ALA A 88 6.24 21.08 -19.72
N VAL A 89 7.11 21.20 -18.71
CA VAL A 89 7.18 20.35 -17.52
C VAL A 89 7.08 21.19 -16.25
N ILE A 90 6.69 20.56 -15.16
CA ILE A 90 6.45 21.20 -13.86
C ILE A 90 7.22 20.40 -12.80
N VAL A 91 7.95 21.09 -11.94
CA VAL A 91 8.65 20.49 -10.79
C VAL A 91 7.63 19.81 -9.87
N GLY A 92 7.97 18.60 -9.40
CA GLY A 92 7.10 17.75 -8.59
C GLY A 92 6.26 16.75 -9.40
N ASN A 93 6.07 16.97 -10.70
CA ASN A 93 5.30 16.07 -11.57
C ASN A 93 6.19 15.00 -12.24
N THR A 94 5.57 13.86 -12.58
CA THR A 94 6.18 12.82 -13.40
C THR A 94 5.62 12.84 -14.83
N TYR A 95 6.48 12.51 -15.78
CA TYR A 95 6.18 12.44 -17.21
C TYR A 95 6.81 11.17 -17.77
N GLU A 96 6.04 10.41 -18.52
CA GLU A 96 6.53 9.21 -19.17
C GLU A 96 6.69 9.45 -20.66
N TYR A 97 7.85 9.06 -21.20
CA TYR A 97 8.21 9.28 -22.59
C TYR A 97 8.44 7.97 -23.32
N ARG A 98 8.06 7.98 -24.60
CA ARG A 98 8.40 6.93 -25.58
C ARG A 98 9.12 7.58 -26.75
N ILE A 99 10.19 6.94 -27.20
CA ILE A 99 10.92 7.33 -28.41
C ILE A 99 10.82 6.19 -29.41
N ASP A 100 10.23 6.49 -30.56
CA ASP A 100 10.14 5.57 -31.71
C ASP A 100 11.22 5.95 -32.72
N LYS A 101 12.20 5.07 -32.94
CA LYS A 101 13.22 5.20 -33.98
C LYS A 101 12.68 4.59 -35.29
N SER A 102 12.64 5.37 -36.37
CA SER A 102 12.40 4.86 -37.72
C SER A 102 13.71 4.60 -38.47
N GLY A 103 13.69 3.65 -39.43
CA GLY A 103 14.87 3.22 -40.19
C GLY A 103 15.26 1.77 -39.90
N GLY A 104 16.22 1.23 -40.66
CA GLY A 104 16.65 -0.16 -40.53
C GLY A 104 15.58 -1.21 -40.87
N ALA A 105 15.77 -2.42 -40.36
CA ALA A 105 14.87 -3.57 -40.61
C ALA A 105 13.62 -3.59 -39.71
N ALA A 106 13.61 -2.86 -38.59
CA ALA A 106 12.50 -2.79 -37.64
C ALA A 106 12.55 -1.49 -36.82
N THR A 107 11.39 -1.03 -36.35
CA THR A 107 11.27 0.10 -35.43
C THR A 107 11.97 -0.21 -34.10
N GLY A 108 12.78 0.74 -33.61
CA GLY A 108 13.37 0.70 -32.27
C GLY A 108 12.58 1.53 -31.27
N TYR A 109 12.55 1.10 -30.02
CA TYR A 109 11.80 1.79 -28.95
C TYR A 109 12.68 2.07 -27.72
N GLY A 110 12.39 3.17 -27.05
CA GLY A 110 12.92 3.53 -25.73
C GLY A 110 11.81 4.10 -24.84
N TYR A 111 11.84 3.74 -23.56
CA TYR A 111 10.86 4.18 -22.56
C TYR A 111 11.57 4.74 -21.34
N ILE A 112 11.07 5.86 -20.82
CA ILE A 112 11.65 6.50 -19.63
C ILE A 112 10.56 7.24 -18.84
N LEU A 113 10.54 7.05 -17.53
CA LEU A 113 9.71 7.83 -16.62
C LEU A 113 10.61 8.88 -15.99
N SER A 114 10.29 10.16 -16.14
CA SER A 114 11.16 11.25 -15.70
C SER A 114 10.39 12.30 -14.89
N GLY A 115 11.12 13.04 -14.05
CA GLY A 115 10.55 14.09 -13.20
C GLY A 115 11.63 14.89 -12.48
N ILE A 116 11.22 16.02 -11.90
CA ILE A 116 12.11 16.97 -11.22
C ILE A 116 11.65 17.12 -9.78
N LYS A 117 12.47 16.74 -8.79
CA LYS A 117 12.13 16.74 -7.35
C LYS A 117 10.74 16.14 -7.06
N VAL A 118 10.43 15.00 -7.69
CA VAL A 118 9.16 14.29 -7.46
C VAL A 118 9.00 13.99 -5.97
N ALA A 119 7.80 14.20 -5.43
CA ALA A 119 7.53 14.03 -4.01
C ALA A 119 7.76 12.57 -3.55
N ALA A 120 8.12 12.41 -2.28
CA ALA A 120 8.35 11.10 -1.69
C ALA A 120 7.04 10.30 -1.55
N THR A 121 7.10 9.00 -1.80
CA THR A 121 6.01 8.08 -1.50
C THR A 121 6.06 7.68 -0.02
N HIS A 122 5.19 8.28 0.80
CA HIS A 122 5.12 8.01 2.23
C HIS A 122 4.41 6.68 2.55
N SER A 123 3.29 6.41 1.89
CA SER A 123 2.50 5.18 2.02
C SER A 123 2.48 4.43 0.70
N ARG A 124 2.64 3.11 0.75
CA ARG A 124 2.63 2.21 -0.42
C ARG A 124 1.36 1.35 -0.51
N GLY A 125 0.47 1.47 0.47
CA GLY A 125 -0.75 0.69 0.59
C GLY A 125 -0.57 -0.57 1.43
N LYS A 126 -1.54 -1.49 1.31
CA LYS A 126 -1.59 -2.77 2.01
C LYS A 126 -0.94 -3.86 1.17
N MET A 127 -0.18 -4.72 1.86
CA MET A 127 0.35 -5.93 1.28
C MET A 127 -0.02 -7.15 2.12
N LEU A 128 -0.22 -8.28 1.43
CA LEU A 128 -0.34 -9.59 2.04
C LEU A 128 0.99 -10.32 1.90
N LEU A 129 1.59 -10.68 3.04
CA LEU A 129 2.75 -11.54 3.15
C LEU A 129 2.27 -12.95 3.51
N LEU A 130 2.27 -13.84 2.53
CA LEU A 130 2.05 -15.26 2.74
C LEU A 130 3.39 -15.92 3.06
N ILE A 131 3.44 -16.71 4.11
CA ILE A 131 4.66 -17.38 4.57
C ILE A 131 4.41 -18.87 4.62
N ASP A 132 5.26 -19.66 3.97
CA ASP A 132 5.30 -21.11 4.17
C ASP A 132 5.50 -21.42 5.67
N ASP A 133 4.53 -22.10 6.27
CA ASP A 133 4.46 -22.29 7.72
C ASP A 133 5.67 -23.04 8.30
N THR A 134 6.37 -23.82 7.49
CA THR A 134 7.64 -24.49 7.83
C THR A 134 8.76 -23.52 8.22
N TYR A 135 8.71 -22.26 7.77
CA TYR A 135 9.71 -21.23 8.08
C TYR A 135 9.39 -20.41 9.33
N THR A 136 8.13 -20.40 9.77
CA THR A 136 7.62 -19.48 10.79
C THR A 136 8.35 -19.56 12.13
N THR A 137 8.63 -20.78 12.58
CA THR A 137 9.35 -21.04 13.83
C THR A 137 10.87 -20.90 13.66
N PRO A 138 11.53 -21.59 12.71
CA PRO A 138 13.00 -21.53 12.60
C PRO A 138 13.53 -20.15 12.17
N LEU A 139 12.73 -19.34 11.47
CA LEU A 139 13.12 -18.03 10.94
C LEU A 139 12.32 -16.86 11.53
N ALA A 140 11.74 -17.03 12.73
CA ALA A 140 10.90 -16.01 13.37
C ALA A 140 11.57 -14.64 13.44
N THR A 141 12.86 -14.60 13.80
CA THR A 141 13.63 -13.33 13.91
C THR A 141 13.79 -12.65 12.56
N GLU A 142 14.15 -13.39 11.51
CA GLU A 142 14.33 -12.87 10.17
C GLU A 142 13.01 -12.42 9.54
N ILE A 143 11.92 -13.15 9.80
CA ILE A 143 10.56 -12.80 9.34
C ILE A 143 10.06 -11.53 10.04
N ASP A 144 10.22 -11.43 11.36
CA ASP A 144 9.81 -10.22 12.09
C ASP A 144 10.61 -8.99 11.64
N ARG A 145 11.91 -9.18 11.35
CA ARG A 145 12.76 -8.14 10.76
C ARG A 145 12.29 -7.75 9.36
N LEU A 146 11.94 -8.70 8.49
CA LEU A 146 11.39 -8.42 7.17
C LEU A 146 10.10 -7.60 7.26
N ILE A 147 9.19 -7.96 8.16
CA ILE A 147 7.94 -7.22 8.38
C ILE A 147 8.24 -5.80 8.88
N ALA A 148 9.21 -5.63 9.77
CA ALA A 148 9.66 -4.32 10.23
C ALA A 148 10.26 -3.49 9.09
N ASP A 149 11.08 -4.08 8.22
CA ASP A 149 11.66 -3.42 7.05
C ASP A 149 10.56 -2.94 6.08
N MET A 150 9.54 -3.76 5.83
CA MET A 150 8.40 -3.41 4.97
C MET A 150 7.56 -2.27 5.55
N ARG A 151 7.23 -2.34 6.85
CA ARG A 151 6.56 -1.25 7.56
C ARG A 151 7.40 0.03 7.49
N GLY A 152 8.70 -0.12 7.71
CA GLY A 152 9.71 0.93 7.57
C GLY A 152 9.72 1.59 6.20
N ASP A 153 9.43 0.84 5.13
CA ASP A 153 9.40 1.36 3.76
C ASP A 153 8.03 1.96 3.35
N GLY A 154 7.03 1.90 4.24
CA GLY A 154 5.71 2.50 4.08
C GLY A 154 4.59 1.53 3.71
N TRP A 155 4.80 0.21 3.90
CA TRP A 155 3.76 -0.82 3.69
C TRP A 155 2.95 -1.11 4.95
N GLN A 156 1.66 -1.34 4.80
CA GLN A 156 0.85 -1.98 5.82
C GLN A 156 0.84 -3.50 5.57
N VAL A 157 1.48 -4.27 6.45
CA VAL A 157 1.70 -5.71 6.26
C VAL A 157 0.63 -6.54 6.97
N ILE A 158 -0.05 -7.39 6.21
CA ILE A 158 -0.92 -8.47 6.69
C ILE A 158 -0.14 -9.77 6.54
N ARG A 159 0.10 -10.50 7.63
CA ARG A 159 0.79 -11.80 7.60
C ARG A 159 -0.23 -12.94 7.63
N LYS A 160 -0.01 -13.96 6.82
CA LYS A 160 -0.67 -15.26 6.94
C LYS A 160 0.37 -16.36 6.79
N ASP A 161 0.36 -17.29 7.74
CA ASP A 161 1.18 -18.49 7.68
C ASP A 161 0.36 -19.57 6.99
N ILE A 162 0.92 -20.15 5.93
CA ILE A 162 0.24 -21.00 4.97
C ILE A 162 0.92 -22.36 4.97
N SER A 163 0.13 -23.42 5.17
CA SER A 163 0.63 -24.77 5.02
C SER A 163 1.12 -25.01 3.61
N ARG A 164 2.33 -25.58 3.48
CA ARG A 164 2.92 -25.97 2.20
C ARG A 164 2.01 -26.90 1.38
N THR A 165 1.14 -27.66 2.03
CA THR A 165 0.20 -28.59 1.39
C THR A 165 -1.20 -27.99 1.17
N LEU A 166 -1.42 -26.70 1.45
CA LEU A 166 -2.72 -26.06 1.23
C LEU A 166 -3.00 -25.96 -0.29
N PRO A 167 -4.15 -26.46 -0.78
CA PRO A 167 -4.50 -26.41 -2.20
C PRO A 167 -4.54 -25.00 -2.79
N VAL A 168 -4.22 -24.90 -4.09
CA VAL A 168 -4.21 -23.63 -4.86
C VAL A 168 -5.52 -22.81 -4.73
N PRO A 169 -6.73 -23.40 -4.83
CA PRO A 169 -7.97 -22.65 -4.64
C PRO A 169 -8.10 -22.05 -3.23
N ASP A 170 -7.70 -22.78 -2.19
CA ASP A 170 -7.80 -22.33 -0.81
C ASP A 170 -6.82 -21.19 -0.52
N VAL A 171 -5.61 -21.24 -1.09
CA VAL A 171 -4.66 -20.12 -1.06
C VAL A 171 -5.27 -18.89 -1.74
N LYS A 172 -5.93 -19.07 -2.89
CA LYS A 172 -6.60 -17.97 -3.60
C LYS A 172 -7.73 -17.35 -2.78
N ASP A 173 -8.51 -18.16 -2.07
CA ASP A 173 -9.61 -17.68 -1.23
C ASP A 173 -9.13 -16.84 -0.03
N ILE A 174 -7.99 -17.20 0.57
CA ILE A 174 -7.33 -16.37 1.58
C ILE A 174 -6.97 -15.00 0.99
N ILE A 175 -6.36 -14.98 -0.19
CA ILE A 175 -5.97 -13.74 -0.86
C ILE A 175 -7.20 -12.89 -1.21
N LYS A 176 -8.25 -13.50 -1.80
CA LYS A 176 -9.50 -12.81 -2.15
C LYS A 176 -10.21 -12.24 -0.93
N THR A 177 -10.20 -12.94 0.19
CA THR A 177 -10.80 -12.47 1.45
C THR A 177 -10.15 -11.17 1.91
N GLU A 178 -8.82 -11.13 1.92
CA GLU A 178 -8.07 -9.93 2.32
C GLU A 178 -8.23 -8.80 1.28
N TYR A 179 -8.25 -9.10 -0.02
CA TYR A 179 -8.49 -8.12 -1.09
C TYR A 179 -9.86 -7.46 -0.97
N ASN A 180 -10.92 -8.27 -0.81
CA ASN A 180 -12.28 -7.78 -0.71
C ASN A 180 -12.54 -6.94 0.56
N ALA A 181 -11.71 -7.10 1.61
CA ALA A 181 -11.80 -6.29 2.81
C ALA A 181 -11.31 -4.84 2.59
N ASP A 182 -10.40 -4.60 1.64
CA ASP A 182 -9.93 -3.25 1.28
C ASP A 182 -9.32 -3.21 -0.14
N PRO A 183 -10.15 -3.30 -1.19
CA PRO A 183 -9.67 -3.37 -2.58
C PRO A 183 -9.05 -2.06 -3.05
N THR A 184 -9.26 -0.96 -2.33
CA THR A 184 -8.68 0.35 -2.67
C THR A 184 -7.21 0.43 -2.27
N ASN A 185 -6.85 -0.13 -1.11
CA ASN A 185 -5.48 -0.02 -0.60
C ASN A 185 -4.65 -1.29 -0.75
N PHE A 186 -5.26 -2.47 -0.86
CA PHE A 186 -4.53 -3.72 -1.07
C PHE A 186 -4.10 -3.86 -2.53
N ASN A 187 -2.79 -3.74 -2.76
CA ASN A 187 -2.22 -3.73 -4.10
C ASN A 187 -1.01 -4.67 -4.30
N THR A 188 -0.56 -5.41 -3.27
CA THR A 188 0.69 -6.20 -3.33
C THR A 188 0.59 -7.53 -2.60
N LEU A 189 0.97 -8.62 -3.27
CA LEU A 189 1.08 -9.97 -2.71
C LEU A 189 2.55 -10.41 -2.73
N PHE A 190 3.09 -10.76 -1.56
CA PHE A 190 4.40 -11.38 -1.45
C PHE A 190 4.27 -12.80 -0.91
N ILE A 191 4.71 -13.78 -1.71
CA ILE A 191 4.77 -15.19 -1.35
C ILE A 191 6.19 -15.53 -0.90
N LEU A 192 6.35 -15.89 0.38
CA LEU A 192 7.63 -16.25 1.00
C LEU A 192 7.65 -17.77 1.27
N GLY A 193 8.25 -18.52 0.35
CA GLY A 193 8.42 -19.97 0.43
C GLY A 193 7.63 -20.78 -0.60
N HIS A 194 7.61 -22.09 -0.40
CA HIS A 194 7.05 -23.06 -1.33
C HIS A 194 5.55 -23.27 -1.13
N ILE A 195 4.81 -22.17 -1.08
CA ILE A 195 3.33 -22.22 -1.09
C ILE A 195 2.87 -22.72 -2.46
N ALA A 196 1.80 -23.53 -2.48
CA ALA A 196 1.30 -24.18 -3.70
C ALA A 196 1.35 -23.28 -4.95
N VAL A 197 1.94 -23.83 -6.02
CA VAL A 197 2.14 -23.15 -7.30
C VAL A 197 0.96 -23.46 -8.23
N PRO A 198 0.16 -22.47 -8.66
CA PRO A 198 -0.87 -22.69 -9.66
C PRO A 198 -0.23 -23.00 -11.01
N TYR A 199 -0.80 -23.95 -11.74
CA TYR A 199 -0.41 -24.28 -13.11
C TYR A 199 -1.54 -23.91 -14.07
N SER A 200 -1.20 -23.42 -15.26
CA SER A 200 -2.21 -23.10 -16.26
C SER A 200 -1.70 -23.14 -17.70
N GLY A 201 -2.62 -23.39 -18.62
CA GLY A 201 -2.46 -23.14 -20.05
C GLY A 201 -2.11 -24.38 -20.85
N ASN A 202 -1.93 -24.14 -22.14
CA ASN A 202 -1.38 -25.07 -23.10
C ASN A 202 -0.36 -24.30 -23.95
N ILE A 203 0.79 -23.99 -23.34
CA ILE A 203 1.80 -23.05 -23.87
C ILE A 203 3.19 -23.68 -23.93
N TYR A 204 4.05 -23.07 -24.75
CA TYR A 204 5.48 -23.38 -24.92
C TYR A 204 6.16 -22.14 -25.52
N PRO A 205 6.19 -21.01 -24.79
CA PRO A 205 6.52 -19.70 -25.34
C PRO A 205 7.98 -19.59 -25.85
N ASP A 206 8.85 -20.54 -25.50
CA ASP A 206 10.21 -20.64 -26.04
C ASP A 206 10.34 -21.53 -27.30
N GLY A 207 9.24 -22.16 -27.73
CA GLY A 207 9.16 -22.94 -28.97
C GLY A 207 9.45 -24.44 -28.86
N HIS A 208 9.65 -25.01 -27.66
CA HIS A 208 9.94 -26.45 -27.54
C HIS A 208 8.64 -27.27 -27.30
N PRO A 209 8.29 -28.23 -28.17
CA PRO A 209 7.03 -28.96 -28.02
C PRO A 209 7.06 -29.99 -26.87
N ASP A 210 8.23 -30.35 -26.36
CA ASP A 210 8.40 -31.38 -25.33
C ASP A 210 7.99 -30.93 -23.91
N HIS A 211 7.59 -29.68 -23.74
CA HIS A 211 6.96 -29.16 -22.52
C HIS A 211 5.73 -28.30 -22.85
N GLN A 212 5.11 -28.53 -24.01
CA GLN A 212 3.86 -27.88 -24.36
C GLN A 212 2.76 -28.34 -23.41
N GLY A 213 2.20 -27.42 -22.63
CA GLY A 213 1.15 -27.72 -21.67
C GLY A 213 0.97 -26.64 -20.60
N ALA A 214 0.62 -27.03 -19.38
CA ALA A 214 0.47 -26.12 -18.26
C ALA A 214 1.83 -25.68 -17.70
N TRP A 215 1.94 -24.40 -17.34
CA TRP A 215 3.15 -23.80 -16.76
C TRP A 215 2.81 -23.09 -15.44
N PRO A 216 3.79 -22.86 -14.55
CA PRO A 216 3.59 -22.08 -13.33
C PRO A 216 3.00 -20.70 -13.60
N ALA A 217 1.96 -20.32 -12.85
CA ALA A 217 1.07 -19.22 -13.15
C ALA A 217 0.72 -18.36 -11.91
N ASP A 218 1.72 -17.82 -11.19
CA ASP A 218 1.48 -16.98 -10.00
C ASP A 218 0.55 -15.76 -10.29
N VAL A 219 0.40 -15.36 -11.55
CA VAL A 219 -0.62 -14.41 -12.02
C VAL A 219 -2.05 -14.78 -11.62
N TYR A 220 -2.35 -16.08 -11.47
CA TYR A 220 -3.62 -16.57 -10.94
C TYR A 220 -3.91 -15.98 -9.57
N TYR A 221 -2.90 -15.88 -8.70
CA TYR A 221 -3.06 -15.28 -7.38
C TYR A 221 -3.25 -13.76 -7.44
N ALA A 222 -2.74 -13.09 -8.48
CA ALA A 222 -2.83 -11.65 -8.64
C ALA A 222 -4.13 -11.15 -9.31
N GLU A 223 -4.82 -12.00 -10.08
CA GLU A 223 -6.03 -11.66 -10.85
C GLU A 223 -7.32 -12.00 -10.06
N MET A 224 -8.20 -11.02 -9.84
CA MET A 224 -9.32 -11.14 -8.91
C MET A 224 -10.69 -11.26 -9.58
N ASN A 225 -10.78 -10.94 -10.87
CA ASN A 225 -12.07 -10.70 -11.53
C ASN A 225 -12.57 -11.88 -12.33
N SER A 226 -11.66 -12.72 -12.84
CA SER A 226 -12.00 -13.71 -13.86
C SER A 226 -12.20 -15.11 -13.27
N THR A 227 -12.89 -15.94 -14.04
CA THR A 227 -12.99 -17.38 -13.79
C THR A 227 -11.85 -18.09 -14.50
N TRP A 228 -11.12 -18.92 -13.75
CA TRP A 228 -10.13 -19.84 -14.27
C TRP A 228 -10.77 -21.23 -14.28
N THR A 229 -10.72 -21.91 -15.43
CA THR A 229 -11.43 -23.18 -15.66
C THR A 229 -10.44 -24.32 -15.76
N ASP A 230 -10.90 -25.53 -15.46
CA ASP A 230 -10.14 -26.78 -15.61
C ASP A 230 -11.09 -27.79 -16.29
N VAL A 231 -11.39 -27.54 -17.57
CA VAL A 231 -12.46 -28.27 -18.27
C VAL A 231 -12.16 -28.58 -19.73
N THR A 232 -11.21 -27.90 -20.37
CA THR A 232 -11.09 -27.92 -21.84
C THR A 232 -9.74 -28.38 -22.38
N VAL A 233 -8.64 -28.05 -21.71
CA VAL A 233 -7.32 -28.49 -22.16
C VAL A 233 -7.20 -29.99 -21.90
N ASN A 234 -6.73 -30.74 -22.90
CA ASN A 234 -6.46 -32.16 -22.81
C ASN A 234 -5.17 -32.46 -23.59
N ASN A 235 -4.04 -32.23 -22.94
CA ASN A 235 -2.72 -32.34 -23.51
C ASN A 235 -1.76 -33.03 -22.53
N THR A 236 -1.19 -34.16 -22.95
CA THR A 236 -0.17 -34.92 -22.21
C THR A 236 1.08 -35.17 -23.05
N VAL A 237 1.40 -34.27 -24.00
CA VAL A 237 2.56 -34.43 -24.89
C VAL A 237 3.88 -34.05 -24.22
N ALA A 238 3.82 -33.39 -23.06
CA ALA A 238 4.99 -32.94 -22.34
C ALA A 238 5.77 -34.13 -21.75
N ASN A 239 7.08 -33.97 -21.61
CA ASN A 239 7.95 -34.95 -20.97
C ASN A 239 7.74 -35.01 -19.45
N ARG A 240 7.23 -33.93 -18.86
CA ARG A 240 7.03 -33.76 -17.43
C ARG A 240 5.53 -33.81 -17.08
N PRO A 241 5.11 -34.64 -16.12
CA PRO A 241 3.72 -34.70 -15.67
C PRO A 241 3.21 -33.36 -15.10
N GLU A 242 4.10 -32.50 -14.60
CA GLU A 242 3.70 -31.16 -14.14
C GLU A 242 3.16 -30.29 -15.28
N ASN A 243 3.62 -30.51 -16.51
CA ASN A 243 3.15 -29.77 -17.68
C ASN A 243 1.94 -30.40 -18.37
N ASP A 244 1.59 -31.65 -18.08
CA ASP A 244 0.33 -32.22 -18.57
C ASP A 244 -0.84 -31.35 -18.09
N ASN A 245 -1.86 -31.18 -18.93
CA ASN A 245 -3.07 -30.44 -18.57
C ASN A 245 -4.26 -31.17 -19.15
N ILE A 246 -5.04 -31.81 -18.29
CA ILE A 246 -6.24 -32.58 -18.65
C ILE A 246 -7.41 -32.13 -17.79
N PRO A 247 -8.67 -32.32 -18.24
CA PRO A 247 -9.82 -31.86 -17.46
C PRO A 247 -9.85 -32.50 -16.06
N ASP A 248 -10.17 -31.68 -15.05
CA ASP A 248 -10.30 -32.03 -13.64
C ASP A 248 -8.97 -32.48 -12.96
N ASP A 249 -7.81 -32.02 -13.44
CA ASP A 249 -6.49 -32.32 -12.85
C ASP A 249 -5.99 -31.26 -11.83
N GLY A 250 -6.74 -30.18 -11.64
CA GLY A 250 -6.42 -29.07 -10.75
C GLY A 250 -5.57 -27.96 -11.39
N LYS A 251 -5.29 -28.04 -12.70
CA LYS A 251 -4.55 -27.04 -13.48
C LYS A 251 -5.51 -26.31 -14.41
N PHE A 252 -5.28 -25.02 -14.61
CA PHE A 252 -6.26 -24.19 -15.32
C PHE A 252 -6.02 -24.17 -16.83
N ASP A 253 -7.04 -23.89 -17.63
CA ASP A 253 -7.02 -23.93 -19.10
C ASP A 253 -6.33 -22.71 -19.74
N GLN A 254 -6.25 -21.59 -19.01
CA GLN A 254 -5.93 -20.28 -19.58
C GLN A 254 -4.44 -20.11 -19.96
N SER A 255 -4.15 -20.06 -21.26
CA SER A 255 -2.80 -19.75 -21.79
C SER A 255 -2.36 -18.29 -21.65
N ALA A 256 -3.33 -17.38 -21.48
CA ALA A 256 -3.14 -15.94 -21.33
C ALA A 256 -3.93 -15.41 -20.13
N ILE A 257 -3.43 -14.34 -19.52
CA ILE A 257 -4.03 -13.69 -18.34
C ILE A 257 -5.42 -13.14 -18.75
N PRO A 258 -6.52 -13.63 -18.16
CA PRO A 258 -7.88 -13.37 -18.65
C PRO A 258 -8.31 -11.90 -18.57
N SER A 259 -7.84 -11.17 -17.55
CA SER A 259 -8.06 -9.74 -17.38
C SER A 259 -6.80 -9.07 -16.82
N ASP A 260 -6.82 -7.76 -16.60
CA ASP A 260 -5.69 -7.09 -15.93
C ASP A 260 -5.57 -7.58 -14.49
N VAL A 261 -4.36 -7.91 -14.03
CA VAL A 261 -4.14 -8.31 -12.64
C VAL A 261 -4.23 -7.11 -11.69
N GLU A 262 -4.79 -7.32 -10.50
CA GLU A 262 -4.95 -6.31 -9.46
C GLU A 262 -3.69 -6.14 -8.63
N LEU A 263 -3.00 -7.23 -8.31
CA LEU A 263 -1.90 -7.23 -7.34
C LEU A 263 -0.52 -7.23 -8.01
N GLN A 264 0.40 -6.53 -7.38
CA GLN A 264 1.84 -6.68 -7.59
C GLN A 264 2.28 -7.98 -6.93
N VAL A 265 2.55 -9.03 -7.71
CA VAL A 265 2.94 -10.34 -7.17
C VAL A 265 4.43 -10.63 -7.34
N GLY A 266 5.04 -11.20 -6.30
CA GLY A 266 6.38 -11.76 -6.35
C GLY A 266 6.53 -12.93 -5.38
N ARG A 267 7.40 -13.88 -5.72
CA ARG A 267 7.64 -15.10 -4.96
C ARG A 267 9.12 -15.28 -4.66
N VAL A 268 9.45 -15.57 -3.42
CA VAL A 268 10.78 -16.07 -3.05
C VAL A 268 10.62 -17.54 -2.70
N ASP A 269 11.01 -18.40 -3.63
CA ASP A 269 10.98 -19.85 -3.46
C ASP A 269 12.37 -20.43 -3.67
N VAL A 270 12.95 -20.94 -2.58
CA VAL A 270 14.28 -21.56 -2.54
C VAL A 270 14.21 -23.06 -2.25
N TYR A 271 13.02 -23.66 -2.38
CA TYR A 271 12.79 -25.08 -2.14
C TYR A 271 13.39 -25.95 -3.25
N ASN A 272 13.80 -27.18 -2.92
CA ASN A 272 14.30 -28.15 -3.88
C ASN A 272 15.46 -27.62 -4.75
N MET A 273 16.46 -27.02 -4.10
CA MET A 273 17.71 -26.54 -4.70
C MET A 273 18.93 -27.37 -4.23
N PRO A 274 18.91 -28.72 -4.35
CA PRO A 274 19.90 -29.60 -3.74
C PRO A 274 21.34 -29.36 -4.21
N SER A 275 21.54 -28.82 -5.43
CA SER A 275 22.87 -28.45 -5.91
C SER A 275 23.49 -27.28 -5.15
N ILE A 276 22.67 -26.41 -4.53
CA ILE A 276 23.12 -25.27 -3.70
C ILE A 276 23.11 -25.67 -2.22
N ASN A 277 21.94 -26.08 -1.71
CA ASN A 277 21.80 -26.61 -0.36
C ASN A 277 20.47 -27.40 -0.26
N PRO A 278 20.46 -28.65 0.24
CA PRO A 278 19.23 -29.41 0.41
C PRO A 278 18.28 -28.85 1.50
N ASP A 279 18.76 -27.99 2.40
CA ASP A 279 17.95 -27.35 3.45
C ASP A 279 17.49 -25.94 3.02
N ASP A 280 16.22 -25.83 2.65
CA ASP A 280 15.59 -24.59 2.20
C ASP A 280 15.43 -23.56 3.32
N VAL A 281 15.44 -23.97 4.60
CA VAL A 281 15.43 -23.04 5.76
C VAL A 281 16.74 -22.25 5.79
N VAL A 282 17.87 -22.89 5.51
CA VAL A 282 19.19 -22.23 5.43
C VAL A 282 19.22 -21.22 4.28
N LEU A 283 18.72 -21.63 3.12
CA LEU A 283 18.65 -20.76 1.93
C LEU A 283 17.73 -19.55 2.16
N MET A 284 16.57 -19.77 2.80
CA MET A 284 15.62 -18.70 3.09
C MET A 284 16.20 -17.70 4.10
N LYS A 285 16.84 -18.19 5.18
CA LYS A 285 17.57 -17.34 6.14
C LYS A 285 18.60 -16.46 5.43
N GLN A 286 19.36 -17.05 4.50
CA GLN A 286 20.34 -16.32 3.71
C GLN A 286 19.68 -15.23 2.86
N TYR A 287 18.59 -15.55 2.15
CA TYR A 287 17.83 -14.57 1.37
C TYR A 287 17.35 -13.39 2.23
N LEU A 288 16.73 -13.67 3.38
CA LEU A 288 16.20 -12.65 4.28
C LEU A 288 17.30 -11.74 4.85
N ASN A 289 18.51 -12.27 5.09
CA ASN A 289 19.67 -11.48 5.49
C ASN A 289 20.18 -10.56 4.38
N LYS A 290 20.27 -11.06 3.15
CA LYS A 290 20.65 -10.24 1.98
C LYS A 290 19.64 -9.12 1.73
N ASN A 291 18.36 -9.44 1.82
CA ASN A 291 17.27 -8.48 1.61
C ASN A 291 17.35 -7.33 2.62
N HIS A 292 17.48 -7.65 3.92
CA HIS A 292 17.68 -6.65 4.97
C HIS A 292 18.94 -5.80 4.74
N ALA A 293 20.07 -6.44 4.42
CA ALA A 293 21.34 -5.74 4.19
C ALA A 293 21.23 -4.74 3.03
N PHE A 294 20.52 -5.08 1.96
CA PHE A 294 20.25 -4.16 0.86
C PHE A 294 19.34 -3.02 1.31
N ARG A 295 18.17 -3.30 1.92
CA ARG A 295 17.18 -2.28 2.33
C ARG A 295 17.72 -1.22 3.30
N THR A 296 18.70 -1.60 4.10
CA THR A 296 19.30 -0.75 5.13
C THR A 296 20.58 -0.04 4.66
N GLY A 297 21.02 -0.31 3.42
CA GLY A 297 22.26 0.26 2.89
C GLY A 297 23.52 -0.29 3.58
N ALA A 298 23.47 -1.51 4.13
CA ALA A 298 24.60 -2.13 4.82
C ALA A 298 25.79 -2.43 3.89
N PHE A 299 25.55 -2.49 2.58
CA PHE A 299 26.58 -2.50 1.54
C PHE A 299 26.17 -1.57 0.40
N THR A 300 27.16 -1.16 -0.39
CA THR A 300 26.97 -0.33 -1.58
C THR A 300 27.40 -1.09 -2.82
N VAL A 301 26.77 -0.79 -3.95
CA VAL A 301 27.05 -1.40 -5.25
C VAL A 301 27.17 -0.31 -6.29
N GLN A 302 28.08 -0.47 -7.25
CA GLN A 302 28.18 0.45 -8.38
C GLN A 302 26.87 0.50 -9.19
N ARG A 303 26.37 1.72 -9.44
CA ARG A 303 25.17 1.97 -10.24
C ARG A 303 25.45 1.81 -11.73
N ARG A 304 25.58 0.56 -12.16
CA ARG A 304 25.85 0.16 -13.55
C ARG A 304 25.11 -1.11 -13.93
N GLY A 305 24.84 -1.23 -15.23
CA GLY A 305 24.19 -2.38 -15.84
C GLY A 305 25.19 -3.29 -16.56
N LEU A 306 24.87 -4.59 -16.66
CA LEU A 306 25.57 -5.55 -17.52
C LEU A 306 24.58 -6.29 -18.40
N VAL A 307 24.81 -6.34 -19.71
CA VAL A 307 24.04 -7.15 -20.67
C VAL A 307 24.99 -8.14 -21.36
N ASP A 308 24.76 -9.43 -21.15
CA ASP A 308 25.44 -10.49 -21.91
C ASP A 308 24.44 -11.25 -22.77
N ASP A 309 24.52 -11.05 -24.08
CA ASP A 309 23.63 -11.64 -25.07
C ASP A 309 24.34 -12.74 -25.89
N ASN A 310 24.14 -14.00 -25.51
CA ASN A 310 24.61 -15.16 -26.27
C ASN A 310 23.54 -15.69 -27.26
N PHE A 311 22.54 -14.86 -27.59
CA PHE A 311 21.46 -15.10 -28.56
C PHE A 311 21.40 -14.00 -29.64
N MET A 312 22.56 -13.64 -30.19
CA MET A 312 22.82 -12.50 -31.11
C MET A 312 22.00 -12.44 -32.43
N GLY A 313 20.97 -13.28 -32.61
CA GLY A 313 19.99 -13.22 -33.72
C GLY A 313 18.52 -13.17 -33.27
N TYR A 314 18.25 -13.20 -31.97
CA TYR A 314 16.91 -13.08 -31.39
C TYR A 314 16.79 -11.78 -30.62
N ASN A 315 15.64 -11.12 -30.73
CA ASN A 315 15.42 -9.79 -30.16
C ASN A 315 15.17 -9.78 -28.64
N ILE A 316 15.75 -10.73 -27.89
CA ILE A 316 15.43 -11.07 -26.49
C ILE A 316 16.15 -10.11 -25.52
N ALA A 317 17.42 -9.76 -25.82
CA ALA A 317 18.25 -8.88 -24.97
C ALA A 317 17.78 -7.43 -24.91
N ILE A 318 16.75 -7.07 -25.69
CA ILE A 318 16.03 -5.80 -25.59
C ILE A 318 15.61 -5.50 -24.15
N THR A 319 15.24 -6.52 -23.34
CA THR A 319 14.87 -6.31 -21.94
C THR A 319 15.98 -5.62 -21.14
N GLY A 320 17.24 -6.06 -21.28
CA GLY A 320 18.36 -5.38 -20.63
C GLY A 320 18.73 -4.06 -21.30
N LEU A 321 18.92 -4.09 -22.62
CA LEU A 321 19.43 -2.95 -23.40
C LEU A 321 18.50 -1.72 -23.36
N ARG A 322 17.19 -1.93 -23.24
CA ARG A 322 16.20 -0.84 -23.20
C ARG A 322 16.00 -0.29 -21.79
N ASN A 323 16.03 -1.14 -20.76
CA ASN A 323 15.67 -0.74 -19.39
C ASN A 323 16.84 -0.20 -18.56
N PHE A 324 18.07 -0.61 -18.83
CA PHE A 324 19.22 -0.19 -18.03
C PHE A 324 19.67 1.26 -18.26
N PRO A 325 19.64 1.81 -19.50
CA PRO A 325 20.02 3.20 -19.72
C PRO A 325 19.18 4.23 -18.94
N PRO A 326 17.83 4.09 -18.82
CA PRO A 326 17.05 4.95 -17.92
C PRO A 326 17.48 4.89 -16.45
N MET A 327 18.07 3.79 -16.01
CA MET A 327 18.54 3.61 -14.63
C MET A 327 19.93 4.20 -14.41
N PHE A 328 20.86 3.96 -15.34
CA PHE A 328 22.30 4.17 -15.12
C PHE A 328 22.96 5.14 -16.10
N ASP A 329 22.27 5.59 -17.13
CA ASP A 329 22.82 6.17 -18.36
C ASP A 329 23.48 5.09 -19.23
N ALA A 330 23.39 5.23 -20.56
CA ALA A 330 23.94 4.26 -21.49
C ALA A 330 25.46 4.09 -21.33
N ALA A 331 26.19 5.13 -20.89
CA ALA A 331 27.63 5.05 -20.64
C ALA A 331 27.99 4.13 -19.46
N ASN A 332 27.06 3.84 -18.55
CA ASN A 332 27.26 2.93 -17.43
C ASN A 332 26.57 1.56 -17.64
N VAL A 333 26.27 1.22 -18.89
CA VAL A 333 25.79 -0.11 -19.27
C VAL A 333 26.89 -0.79 -20.06
N VAL A 334 27.44 -1.87 -19.50
CA VAL A 334 28.43 -2.72 -20.18
C VAL A 334 27.67 -3.78 -20.95
N ASP A 335 28.00 -3.99 -22.23
CA ASP A 335 27.35 -5.00 -23.06
C ASP A 335 28.34 -5.78 -23.93
N ASN A 336 27.98 -6.99 -24.33
CA ASN A 336 28.88 -7.84 -25.13
C ASN A 336 28.96 -7.43 -26.61
N TYR A 337 28.04 -6.59 -27.11
CA TYR A 337 28.10 -6.01 -28.45
C TYR A 337 29.22 -5.00 -28.60
N VAL A 338 29.45 -4.17 -27.57
CA VAL A 338 30.41 -3.07 -27.59
C VAL A 338 31.69 -3.42 -26.81
N ASN A 339 31.56 -4.15 -25.69
CA ASN A 339 32.65 -4.35 -24.74
C ASN A 339 33.21 -5.78 -24.70
N GLY A 340 32.63 -6.74 -25.44
CA GLY A 340 33.01 -8.15 -25.33
C GLY A 340 32.78 -8.73 -23.93
N ALA A 341 31.73 -8.23 -23.25
CA ALA A 341 31.32 -8.64 -21.92
C ALA A 341 31.00 -10.14 -21.83
N ASP A 342 31.34 -10.75 -20.70
CA ASP A 342 31.00 -12.13 -20.33
C ASP A 342 30.45 -12.13 -18.90
N TYR A 343 29.30 -12.78 -18.70
CA TYR A 343 28.50 -12.67 -17.49
C TYR A 343 29.27 -13.07 -16.21
N VAL A 344 29.86 -14.27 -16.18
CA VAL A 344 30.57 -14.78 -15.00
C VAL A 344 31.89 -14.07 -14.79
N THR A 345 32.64 -13.81 -15.86
CA THR A 345 33.95 -13.15 -15.79
C THR A 345 33.82 -11.77 -15.13
N LEU A 346 32.85 -10.97 -15.57
CA LEU A 346 32.66 -9.62 -15.05
C LEU A 346 32.06 -9.60 -13.64
N LEU A 347 31.13 -10.50 -13.34
CA LEU A 347 30.50 -10.57 -12.00
C LEU A 347 31.42 -11.14 -10.92
N THR A 348 32.47 -11.86 -11.31
CA THR A 348 33.52 -12.28 -10.38
C THR A 348 34.48 -11.12 -10.07
N ALA A 349 34.83 -10.34 -11.10
CA ALA A 349 35.75 -9.22 -11.01
C ALA A 349 35.15 -7.99 -10.30
N GLY A 350 33.88 -7.67 -10.55
CA GLY A 350 33.25 -6.43 -10.10
C GLY A 350 31.76 -6.58 -9.83
N ASP A 351 31.21 -5.59 -9.15
CA ASP A 351 29.81 -5.52 -8.74
C ASP A 351 28.93 -4.76 -9.73
N TYR A 352 27.69 -5.21 -9.91
CA TYR A 352 26.71 -4.57 -10.78
C TYR A 352 25.37 -4.49 -10.04
N LEU A 353 24.67 -3.37 -10.19
CA LEU A 353 23.37 -3.22 -9.53
C LEU A 353 22.29 -4.04 -10.25
N PHE A 354 22.35 -4.08 -11.58
CA PHE A 354 21.41 -4.88 -12.39
C PHE A 354 22.12 -5.54 -13.56
N THR A 355 21.93 -6.85 -13.71
CA THR A 355 22.45 -7.63 -14.83
C THR A 355 21.35 -8.28 -15.67
N TYR A 356 21.66 -8.52 -16.93
CA TYR A 356 20.88 -9.31 -17.86
C TYR A 356 21.81 -10.32 -18.55
N GLY A 357 21.37 -11.57 -18.65
CA GLY A 357 22.12 -12.61 -19.35
C GLY A 357 21.17 -13.51 -20.16
N CYS A 358 21.48 -13.78 -21.43
CA CYS A 358 20.74 -14.78 -22.19
C CYS A 358 21.62 -15.68 -23.06
N GLY A 359 21.13 -16.90 -23.30
CA GLY A 359 21.79 -17.91 -24.13
C GLY A 359 21.01 -19.22 -24.20
N GLY A 360 21.51 -20.19 -24.97
CA GLY A 360 20.89 -21.52 -25.12
C GLY A 360 20.64 -22.18 -23.76
N GLY A 361 19.37 -22.42 -23.41
CA GLY A 361 18.97 -22.75 -22.04
C GLY A 361 18.59 -24.21 -21.83
N TRP A 362 18.60 -24.62 -20.57
CA TRP A 362 17.98 -25.82 -20.01
C TRP A 362 17.54 -25.48 -18.57
N TYR A 363 16.81 -26.37 -17.90
CA TYR A 363 16.27 -26.10 -16.56
C TYR A 363 17.29 -25.58 -15.53
N GLN A 364 18.57 -25.98 -15.61
CA GLN A 364 19.62 -25.63 -14.65
C GLN A 364 20.70 -24.69 -15.22
N GLY A 365 20.51 -24.04 -16.37
CA GLY A 365 21.50 -23.07 -16.86
C GLY A 365 21.28 -22.54 -18.28
N ALA A 366 22.17 -21.64 -18.69
CA ALA A 366 22.27 -21.13 -20.05
C ALA A 366 23.73 -21.08 -20.52
N SER A 367 23.95 -21.50 -21.77
CA SER A 367 25.25 -21.43 -22.45
C SER A 367 25.72 -19.98 -22.55
N GLY A 368 27.00 -19.75 -22.23
CA GLY A 368 27.60 -18.41 -22.23
C GLY A 368 27.19 -17.51 -21.06
N VAL A 369 26.29 -17.96 -20.18
CA VAL A 369 25.83 -17.17 -19.03
C VAL A 369 26.28 -17.80 -17.71
N ALA A 370 25.57 -18.80 -17.20
CA ALA A 370 25.89 -19.51 -15.95
C ALA A 370 25.02 -20.77 -15.81
N SER A 371 25.25 -21.54 -14.74
CA SER A 371 24.40 -22.68 -14.34
C SER A 371 24.04 -22.61 -12.85
N THR A 372 23.07 -23.40 -12.40
CA THR A 372 22.78 -23.56 -10.96
C THR A 372 24.02 -24.02 -10.19
N GLY A 373 24.87 -24.85 -10.80
CA GLY A 373 26.18 -25.24 -10.24
C GLY A 373 27.14 -24.07 -10.07
N THR A 374 27.16 -23.12 -11.02
CA THR A 374 27.94 -21.86 -10.92
C THR A 374 27.48 -21.06 -9.69
N TRP A 375 26.16 -20.89 -9.53
CA TRP A 375 25.59 -20.19 -8.37
C TRP A 375 25.79 -20.90 -7.03
N ALA A 376 25.98 -22.22 -7.03
CA ALA A 376 26.27 -22.99 -5.82
C ALA A 376 27.67 -22.67 -5.26
N THR A 377 28.66 -22.43 -6.12
CA THR A 377 30.05 -22.24 -5.73
C THR A 377 30.49 -20.77 -5.69
N ASP A 378 29.92 -19.92 -6.55
CA ASP A 378 30.37 -18.55 -6.73
C ASP A 378 29.69 -17.53 -5.81
N SER A 379 30.27 -16.32 -5.81
CA SER A 379 29.68 -15.12 -5.21
C SER A 379 29.56 -14.02 -6.26
N LEU A 380 28.90 -14.34 -7.38
CA LEU A 380 28.64 -13.40 -8.47
C LEU A 380 28.02 -12.12 -7.91
N LYS A 381 28.62 -10.97 -8.19
CA LYS A 381 28.31 -9.70 -7.49
C LYS A 381 27.23 -8.91 -8.21
N THR A 382 25.99 -9.41 -8.17
CA THR A 382 24.81 -8.71 -8.68
C THR A 382 23.70 -8.67 -7.65
N VAL A 383 22.94 -7.56 -7.60
CA VAL A 383 21.79 -7.41 -6.68
C VAL A 383 20.49 -7.79 -7.37
N PHE A 384 20.32 -7.37 -8.61
CA PHE A 384 19.15 -7.69 -9.42
C PHE A 384 19.62 -8.35 -10.72
N THR A 385 18.93 -9.40 -11.14
CA THR A 385 19.21 -10.00 -12.43
C THR A 385 17.94 -10.33 -13.21
N SER A 386 18.08 -10.48 -14.51
CA SER A 386 17.09 -11.05 -15.40
C SER A 386 17.80 -12.00 -16.34
N LEU A 387 17.28 -13.22 -16.47
CA LEU A 387 17.90 -14.28 -17.24
C LEU A 387 16.95 -14.77 -18.32
N ALA A 388 17.48 -15.07 -19.50
CA ALA A 388 16.71 -15.64 -20.59
C ALA A 388 17.37 -16.86 -21.22
N GLY A 389 16.63 -17.94 -21.30
CA GLY A 389 17.02 -19.18 -21.95
C GLY A 389 15.79 -20.06 -22.12
N SER A 390 15.94 -21.13 -22.91
CA SER A 390 14.92 -22.17 -23.01
C SER A 390 14.60 -22.75 -21.62
N TYR A 391 13.35 -23.17 -21.41
CA TYR A 391 12.81 -23.81 -20.20
C TYR A 391 12.65 -22.93 -18.95
N PHE A 392 13.02 -21.64 -18.98
CA PHE A 392 13.13 -20.84 -17.74
C PHE A 392 11.79 -20.45 -17.11
N GLY A 393 10.74 -20.22 -17.92
CA GLY A 393 9.42 -19.87 -17.38
C GLY A 393 8.73 -21.03 -16.67
N ASP A 394 9.19 -22.26 -16.91
CA ASP A 394 8.82 -23.43 -16.13
C ASP A 394 9.83 -23.56 -14.99
N TRP A 395 9.70 -22.67 -13.99
CA TRP A 395 10.69 -22.51 -12.91
C TRP A 395 10.42 -23.42 -11.69
N ASP A 396 9.28 -24.10 -11.66
CA ASP A 396 8.85 -24.96 -10.55
C ASP A 396 9.33 -26.39 -10.79
N ASN A 397 10.65 -26.57 -10.69
CA ASN A 397 11.35 -27.86 -10.79
C ASN A 397 12.66 -27.82 -10.00
N ALA A 398 13.28 -28.98 -9.80
CA ALA A 398 14.52 -29.11 -9.04
C ALA A 398 15.69 -28.31 -9.65
N ASP A 399 16.40 -27.56 -8.80
CA ASP A 399 17.56 -26.75 -9.19
C ASP A 399 17.29 -25.73 -10.30
N ALA A 400 16.04 -25.29 -10.46
CA ALA A 400 15.63 -24.35 -11.49
C ALA A 400 16.51 -23.09 -11.50
N PHE A 401 17.09 -22.80 -12.65
CA PHE A 401 18.07 -21.73 -12.82
C PHE A 401 17.46 -20.35 -12.55
N LEU A 402 16.16 -20.17 -12.76
CA LEU A 402 15.49 -18.91 -12.44
C LEU A 402 15.44 -18.63 -10.93
N ARG A 403 15.46 -19.67 -10.09
CA ARG A 403 15.46 -19.57 -8.61
C ARG A 403 16.87 -19.58 -8.01
N ALA A 404 17.85 -20.13 -8.73
CA ALA A 404 19.23 -20.27 -8.28
C ALA A 404 19.89 -18.97 -7.76
N PRO A 405 19.75 -17.79 -8.41
CA PRO A 405 20.37 -16.57 -7.88
C PRO A 405 19.86 -16.19 -6.49
N LEU A 406 18.57 -16.37 -6.21
CA LEU A 406 17.97 -16.06 -4.91
C LEU A 406 18.50 -16.97 -3.81
N ALA A 407 18.63 -18.27 -4.10
CA ALA A 407 19.17 -19.28 -3.20
C ALA A 407 20.69 -19.15 -2.97
N SER A 408 21.43 -18.59 -3.93
CA SER A 408 22.88 -18.47 -3.86
C SER A 408 23.40 -17.48 -2.80
N LYS A 409 24.70 -17.55 -2.50
CA LYS A 409 25.42 -16.62 -1.61
C LYS A 409 25.61 -15.22 -2.21
N SER A 410 25.38 -15.06 -3.52
CA SER A 410 25.34 -13.76 -4.18
C SER A 410 24.37 -12.80 -3.48
N PRO A 411 24.62 -11.48 -3.46
CA PRO A 411 23.66 -10.48 -2.99
C PRO A 411 22.37 -10.39 -3.83
N THR A 412 22.16 -11.30 -4.79
CA THR A 412 20.98 -11.29 -5.68
C THR A 412 19.68 -11.47 -4.89
N LEU A 413 18.71 -10.59 -5.17
CA LEU A 413 17.39 -10.52 -4.55
C LEU A 413 16.22 -10.75 -5.50
N ILE A 414 16.45 -10.52 -6.80
CA ILE A 414 15.44 -10.62 -7.85
C ILE A 414 16.02 -11.36 -9.04
N ASN A 415 15.19 -12.23 -9.63
CA ASN A 415 15.36 -12.79 -10.97
C ASN A 415 13.99 -12.91 -11.66
N PHE A 416 13.97 -12.82 -12.98
CA PHE A 416 12.77 -13.09 -13.79
C PHE A 416 13.16 -13.40 -15.24
N TRP A 417 12.29 -14.13 -15.93
CA TRP A 417 12.48 -14.47 -17.33
C TRP A 417 12.18 -13.24 -18.21
N GLY A 418 13.23 -12.46 -18.48
CA GLY A 418 13.13 -11.25 -19.31
C GLY A 418 13.50 -11.58 -20.73
N GLY A 419 12.65 -11.22 -21.70
CA GLY A 419 12.88 -11.58 -23.10
C GLY A 419 11.67 -12.23 -23.75
N ILE A 420 10.97 -13.05 -22.97
CA ILE A 420 9.81 -13.83 -23.39
C ILE A 420 8.74 -13.68 -22.29
N PRO A 421 7.93 -12.61 -22.28
CA PRO A 421 8.00 -11.39 -23.12
C PRO A 421 9.08 -10.40 -22.66
N HIS A 422 9.21 -9.24 -23.33
CA HIS A 422 10.03 -8.13 -22.80
C HIS A 422 9.28 -7.39 -21.69
N TRP A 423 10.00 -7.09 -20.60
CA TRP A 423 9.43 -6.41 -19.43
C TRP A 423 9.72 -4.90 -19.47
N PRO A 424 8.71 -4.01 -19.49
CA PRO A 424 8.90 -2.58 -19.26
C PRO A 424 9.10 -2.29 -17.76
N ILE A 425 10.34 -2.05 -17.34
CA ILE A 425 10.69 -1.83 -15.92
C ILE A 425 11.31 -0.46 -15.64
N HIS A 426 11.20 0.50 -16.57
CA HIS A 426 11.76 1.85 -16.44
C HIS A 426 11.20 2.65 -15.25
N TYR A 427 10.06 2.26 -14.68
CA TYR A 427 9.51 2.87 -13.46
C TYR A 427 10.43 2.67 -12.24
N PHE A 428 11.18 1.57 -12.23
CA PHE A 428 12.14 1.23 -11.17
C PHE A 428 13.22 2.31 -10.99
N ALA A 429 13.57 3.03 -12.06
CA ALA A 429 14.55 4.13 -12.06
C ALA A 429 14.10 5.37 -11.28
N MET A 430 12.81 5.53 -11.02
CA MET A 430 12.21 6.66 -10.30
C MET A 430 11.59 6.26 -8.96
N GLY A 431 12.07 5.16 -8.36
CA GLY A 431 11.77 4.78 -6.98
C GLY A 431 10.48 3.98 -6.78
N ASP A 432 9.83 3.55 -7.86
CA ASP A 432 8.76 2.55 -7.79
C ASP A 432 9.31 1.15 -7.46
N PRO A 433 8.51 0.29 -6.82
CA PRO A 433 8.92 -1.08 -6.53
C PRO A 433 8.90 -1.97 -7.78
N ILE A 434 9.72 -3.03 -7.79
CA ILE A 434 9.76 -3.99 -8.90
C ILE A 434 8.40 -4.66 -9.14
N GLY A 435 7.60 -4.89 -8.10
CA GLY A 435 6.28 -5.50 -8.20
C GLY A 435 5.32 -4.68 -9.06
N LEU A 436 5.43 -3.35 -9.06
CA LEU A 436 4.68 -2.49 -9.96
C LEU A 436 5.11 -2.70 -11.42
N CYS A 437 6.41 -2.87 -11.65
CA CYS A 437 6.95 -3.17 -12.97
C CYS A 437 6.54 -4.57 -13.46
N THR A 438 6.45 -5.56 -12.55
CA THR A 438 5.89 -6.88 -12.82
C THR A 438 4.44 -6.79 -13.27
N LYS A 439 3.59 -6.08 -12.49
CA LYS A 439 2.18 -5.85 -12.84
C LYS A 439 2.04 -5.12 -14.18
N LEU A 440 2.88 -4.12 -14.45
CA LEU A 440 2.91 -3.44 -15.76
C LEU A 440 3.26 -4.40 -16.89
N SER A 441 4.19 -5.33 -16.67
CA SER A 441 4.60 -6.34 -17.66
C SER A 441 3.49 -7.36 -17.92
N GLN A 442 2.83 -7.83 -16.86
CA GLN A 442 1.68 -8.75 -16.91
C GLN A 442 0.50 -8.13 -17.65
N ASN A 443 0.17 -6.86 -17.35
CA ASN A 443 -0.97 -6.16 -17.95
C ASN A 443 -0.66 -5.52 -19.30
N ASN A 444 0.58 -5.60 -19.78
CA ASN A 444 0.95 -4.98 -21.04
C ASN A 444 0.28 -5.71 -22.21
N GLY A 445 -0.83 -5.17 -22.73
CA GLY A 445 -1.53 -5.65 -23.93
C GLY A 445 -1.12 -4.96 -25.24
N GLY A 446 -0.05 -4.15 -25.24
CA GLY A 446 0.46 -3.49 -26.44
C GLY A 446 0.91 -2.04 -26.23
N LEU A 447 0.80 -1.52 -24.99
CA LEU A 447 1.22 -0.17 -24.66
C LEU A 447 2.73 0.02 -24.78
N TYR A 448 3.48 -1.03 -24.42
CA TYR A 448 4.93 -1.14 -24.60
C TYR A 448 5.23 -2.30 -25.54
N ASP A 449 6.27 -2.15 -26.36
CA ASP A 449 6.82 -3.20 -27.22
C ASP A 449 7.37 -4.36 -26.38
N GLY A 450 6.48 -5.32 -26.09
CA GLY A 450 6.73 -6.46 -25.20
C GLY A 450 6.66 -7.82 -25.89
N ASN A 451 6.09 -7.91 -27.10
CA ASN A 451 5.78 -9.21 -27.68
C ASN A 451 7.01 -9.90 -28.26
N PHE A 452 7.30 -11.09 -27.75
CA PHE A 452 8.19 -12.08 -28.35
C PHE A 452 7.43 -13.40 -28.39
N ASN A 453 7.36 -14.06 -29.56
CA ASN A 453 6.69 -15.35 -29.75
C ASN A 453 5.26 -15.46 -29.17
N GLY A 454 4.48 -14.36 -29.16
CA GLY A 454 3.13 -14.36 -28.60
C GLY A 454 3.06 -14.43 -27.06
N ALA A 455 4.20 -14.30 -26.36
CA ALA A 455 4.28 -14.41 -24.90
C ALA A 455 3.67 -13.23 -24.14
N GLN A 456 3.25 -12.17 -24.84
CA GLN A 456 2.61 -11.02 -24.22
C GLN A 456 1.32 -11.41 -23.49
N ARG A 457 1.17 -10.98 -22.23
CA ARG A 457 0.08 -11.39 -21.33
C ARG A 457 -0.06 -12.91 -21.14
N SER A 458 0.97 -13.70 -21.40
CA SER A 458 0.93 -15.14 -21.10
C SER A 458 1.09 -15.38 -19.60
N ILE A 459 0.64 -16.55 -19.12
CA ILE A 459 0.52 -16.82 -17.68
C ILE A 459 1.85 -16.99 -16.94
N HIS A 460 2.94 -17.26 -17.66
CA HIS A 460 4.25 -17.59 -17.09
C HIS A 460 5.04 -16.36 -16.59
N ILE A 461 4.50 -15.15 -16.77
CA ILE A 461 5.16 -13.89 -16.39
C ILE A 461 5.21 -13.79 -14.86
N ALA A 462 6.31 -14.27 -14.29
CA ALA A 462 6.51 -14.40 -12.84
C ALA A 462 7.77 -13.67 -12.37
N LEU A 463 7.68 -13.02 -11.21
CA LEU A 463 8.80 -12.39 -10.52
C LEU A 463 9.32 -13.33 -9.44
N MET A 464 10.54 -13.84 -9.60
CA MET A 464 11.27 -14.49 -8.52
C MET A 464 11.93 -13.41 -7.68
N GLY A 465 11.33 -13.07 -6.53
CA GLY A 465 11.86 -12.08 -5.62
C GLY A 465 10.78 -11.34 -4.84
N ASP A 466 11.25 -10.54 -3.89
CA ASP A 466 10.41 -9.65 -3.09
C ASP A 466 9.87 -8.50 -3.97
N PRO A 467 8.53 -8.41 -4.18
CA PRO A 467 7.92 -7.42 -5.07
C PRO A 467 8.05 -5.99 -4.53
N THR A 468 8.43 -5.80 -3.28
CA THR A 468 8.48 -4.49 -2.62
C THR A 468 9.84 -3.81 -2.69
N LEU A 469 10.86 -4.47 -3.27
CA LEU A 469 12.19 -3.91 -3.44
C LEU A 469 12.20 -2.75 -4.44
N ARG A 470 13.11 -1.79 -4.21
CA ARG A 470 13.32 -0.58 -5.01
C ARG A 470 14.76 -0.52 -5.50
N LEU A 471 15.01 0.15 -6.62
CA LEU A 471 16.34 0.20 -7.22
C LEU A 471 17.39 0.85 -6.31
N HIS A 472 17.02 1.96 -5.68
CA HIS A 472 17.92 2.76 -4.87
C HIS A 472 17.67 2.52 -3.38
N ASN A 473 18.64 1.92 -2.71
CA ASN A 473 18.73 1.82 -1.26
C ASN A 473 19.57 2.97 -0.67
N MET A 474 19.42 3.21 0.63
CA MET A 474 20.21 4.19 1.37
C MET A 474 20.33 3.79 2.84
N GLY A 475 21.31 4.39 3.54
CA GLY A 475 21.42 4.26 4.99
C GLY A 475 20.16 4.74 5.69
N MET A 476 19.76 4.03 6.74
CA MET A 476 18.59 4.38 7.57
C MET A 476 19.00 4.99 8.91
N PRO A 477 18.14 5.82 9.54
CA PRO A 477 18.32 6.20 10.94
C PRO A 477 18.26 4.95 11.83
N THR A 478 18.87 5.01 13.00
CA THR A 478 18.91 3.90 13.96
C THR A 478 18.68 4.40 15.39
N LEU A 479 18.51 3.48 16.35
CA LEU A 479 18.38 3.79 17.79
C LEU A 479 17.30 4.84 18.11
N LEU A 480 16.14 4.76 17.44
CA LEU A 480 15.01 5.64 17.74
C LEU A 480 14.43 5.32 19.12
N THR A 481 14.42 6.34 19.97
CA THR A 481 13.82 6.33 21.29
C THR A 481 12.63 7.29 21.32
N ALA A 482 11.62 6.93 22.11
CA ALA A 482 10.44 7.75 22.38
C ALA A 482 10.24 7.79 23.89
N THR A 483 10.24 8.99 24.48
CA THR A 483 10.18 9.18 25.93
C THR A 483 9.09 10.20 26.27
N PRO A 484 8.09 9.84 27.09
CA PRO A 484 7.12 10.81 27.59
C PRO A 484 7.79 11.94 28.37
N THR A 485 7.27 13.15 28.22
CA THR A 485 7.61 14.25 29.13
C THR A 485 7.11 13.94 30.55
N LEU A 486 7.66 14.61 31.57
CA LEU A 486 7.29 14.38 32.98
C LEU A 486 5.79 14.59 33.26
N ASP A 487 5.15 15.52 32.56
CA ASP A 487 3.72 15.80 32.64
C ASP A 487 2.85 14.85 31.80
N GLN A 488 3.46 13.95 31.02
CA GLN A 488 2.82 12.96 30.17
C GLN A 488 1.86 13.54 29.12
N THR A 489 2.11 14.79 28.69
CA THR A 489 1.31 15.45 27.64
C THR A 489 1.99 15.42 26.27
N LYS A 490 3.28 15.13 26.22
CA LYS A 490 4.11 15.11 25.01
C LYS A 490 5.05 13.91 25.00
N ILE A 491 5.63 13.62 23.84
CA ILE A 491 6.65 12.59 23.68
C ILE A 491 7.87 13.18 22.95
N ASP A 492 9.03 13.10 23.59
CA ASP A 492 10.32 13.46 23.02
C ASP A 492 10.93 12.26 22.28
N LEU A 493 11.31 12.49 21.02
CA LEU A 493 11.96 11.51 20.16
C LEU A 493 13.43 11.89 19.94
N SER A 494 14.30 10.88 19.92
CA SER A 494 15.69 11.03 19.49
C SER A 494 16.18 9.80 18.75
N TRP A 495 17.07 9.99 17.77
CA TRP A 495 17.63 8.90 16.96
C TRP A 495 19.08 9.18 16.54
N THR A 496 19.76 8.15 16.05
CA THR A 496 21.05 8.27 15.37
C THR A 496 20.82 8.59 13.90
N ALA A 497 21.57 9.57 13.38
CA ALA A 497 21.48 10.02 12.00
C ALA A 497 21.75 8.90 10.98
N ALA A 498 21.07 8.97 9.83
CA ALA A 498 21.37 8.14 8.67
C ALA A 498 22.68 8.61 7.99
N THR A 499 23.35 7.70 7.28
CA THR A 499 24.54 8.02 6.48
C THR A 499 24.15 8.53 5.08
N GLY A 500 24.98 9.40 4.49
CA GLY A 500 24.80 9.97 3.16
C GLY A 500 24.33 11.44 3.15
N SER A 501 23.94 11.93 1.97
CA SER A 501 23.49 13.32 1.76
C SER A 501 22.01 13.50 2.14
N ILE A 502 21.75 13.47 3.44
CA ILE A 502 20.38 13.54 4.00
C ILE A 502 19.88 14.99 4.01
N LEU A 503 18.67 15.22 3.46
CA LEU A 503 17.97 16.51 3.51
C LEU A 503 17.26 16.73 4.86
N GLY A 504 16.86 15.64 5.52
CA GLY A 504 16.24 15.66 6.84
C GLY A 504 15.49 14.36 7.13
N TYR A 505 14.52 14.44 8.04
CA TYR A 505 13.76 13.31 8.54
C TYR A 505 12.26 13.57 8.53
N HIS A 506 11.50 12.54 8.16
CA HIS A 506 10.06 12.49 8.38
C HIS A 506 9.75 11.59 9.57
N ILE A 507 8.85 12.08 10.42
CA ILE A 507 8.43 11.44 11.66
C ILE A 507 6.99 10.99 11.49
N TYR A 508 6.73 9.74 11.85
CA TYR A 508 5.42 9.15 11.74
C TYR A 508 4.99 8.51 13.06
N ARG A 509 3.68 8.35 13.25
CA ARG A 509 3.08 7.74 14.43
C ARG A 509 1.94 6.80 14.07
N THR A 510 1.81 5.72 14.82
CA THR A 510 0.63 4.84 14.83
C THR A 510 0.30 4.42 16.27
N ASP A 511 -0.93 3.98 16.52
CA ASP A 511 -1.35 3.32 17.76
C ASP A 511 -1.27 1.78 17.65
N SER A 512 -0.96 1.27 16.46
CA SER A 512 -0.78 -0.16 16.19
C SER A 512 0.06 -0.41 14.94
N LEU A 513 0.97 -1.39 14.99
CA LEU A 513 1.74 -1.82 13.82
C LEU A 513 0.90 -2.50 12.72
N HIS A 514 -0.39 -2.76 12.99
CA HIS A 514 -1.34 -3.26 12.01
C HIS A 514 -2.08 -2.15 11.26
N LYS A 515 -1.88 -0.88 11.64
CA LYS A 515 -2.49 0.30 10.99
C LYS A 515 -1.43 1.09 10.23
N ALA A 516 -1.90 1.95 9.32
CA ALA A 516 -1.04 2.89 8.62
C ALA A 516 -0.45 3.92 9.61
N PHE A 517 0.81 4.29 9.38
CA PHE A 517 1.46 5.38 10.10
C PHE A 517 1.01 6.74 9.57
N THR A 518 0.73 7.67 10.49
CA THR A 518 0.40 9.07 10.18
C THR A 518 1.67 9.92 10.19
N LEU A 519 1.91 10.69 9.13
CA LEU A 519 3.01 11.66 9.07
C LEU A 519 2.75 12.85 10.00
N LEU A 520 3.75 13.24 10.81
CA LEU A 520 3.61 14.30 11.82
C LEU A 520 4.16 15.66 11.38
N ASN A 521 5.10 15.69 10.43
CA ASN A 521 5.75 16.92 9.97
C ASN A 521 5.52 17.18 8.48
N THR A 522 5.28 18.44 8.10
CA THR A 522 5.06 18.84 6.70
C THR A 522 6.35 19.07 5.91
N SER A 523 7.44 19.42 6.60
CA SER A 523 8.78 19.58 6.03
C SER A 523 9.79 18.72 6.79
N PRO A 524 10.80 18.14 6.12
CA PRO A 524 11.81 17.31 6.78
C PRO A 524 12.50 18.06 7.93
N VAL A 525 12.62 17.41 9.09
CA VAL A 525 13.37 17.94 10.23
C VAL A 525 14.85 17.69 9.98
N THR A 526 15.71 18.70 10.14
CA THR A 526 17.15 18.58 9.87
C THR A 526 17.96 18.03 11.04
N GLY A 527 17.46 18.19 12.27
CA GLY A 527 18.04 17.62 13.49
C GLY A 527 17.68 16.14 13.68
N THR A 528 18.23 15.54 14.73
CA THR A 528 17.97 14.14 15.13
C THR A 528 17.05 14.01 16.34
N THR A 529 16.24 15.03 16.59
CA THR A 529 15.24 15.07 17.65
C THR A 529 13.93 15.65 17.14
N TYR A 530 12.83 15.24 17.75
CA TYR A 530 11.50 15.75 17.46
C TYR A 530 10.61 15.63 18.71
N GLN A 531 9.77 16.62 18.98
CA GLN A 531 8.77 16.53 20.05
C GLN A 531 7.39 16.39 19.43
N ASP A 532 6.74 15.25 19.68
CA ASP A 532 5.31 15.12 19.42
C ASP A 532 4.55 15.88 20.51
N VAL A 533 3.99 17.04 20.14
CA VAL A 533 3.24 17.93 21.04
C VAL A 533 1.77 17.55 21.16
N MET A 534 1.29 16.60 20.35
CA MET A 534 -0.10 16.11 20.35
C MET A 534 -0.13 14.58 20.23
N PRO A 535 0.58 13.83 21.09
CA PRO A 535 0.58 12.36 21.09
C PRO A 535 -0.82 11.84 21.44
N MET A 536 -1.14 10.60 21.06
CA MET A 536 -2.41 9.98 21.42
C MET A 536 -2.41 9.54 22.89
N GLY A 537 -3.54 9.62 23.57
CA GLY A 537 -3.75 8.90 24.82
C GLY A 537 -3.74 7.39 24.55
N GLY A 538 -3.11 6.63 25.43
CA GLY A 538 -2.83 5.21 25.20
C GLY A 538 -1.56 4.98 24.39
N GLN A 539 -1.56 3.97 23.52
CA GLN A 539 -0.37 3.50 22.81
C GLN A 539 0.07 4.44 21.67
N ASN A 540 1.36 4.71 21.61
CA ASN A 540 2.03 5.44 20.53
C ASN A 540 3.27 4.65 20.10
N ILE A 541 3.43 4.46 18.79
CA ILE A 541 4.58 3.84 18.16
C ILE A 541 5.07 4.80 17.09
N TYR A 542 6.35 5.12 17.09
CA TYR A 542 6.94 6.08 16.18
C TYR A 542 7.80 5.41 15.12
N MET A 543 7.88 6.05 13.96
CA MET A 543 8.82 5.69 12.90
C MET A 543 9.54 6.94 12.42
N VAL A 544 10.83 6.82 12.14
CA VAL A 544 11.61 7.89 11.51
C VAL A 544 12.24 7.39 10.23
N ARG A 545 12.06 8.15 9.13
CA ARG A 545 12.67 7.88 7.82
C ARG A 545 13.52 9.07 7.42
N ALA A 546 14.75 8.80 6.97
CA ALA A 546 15.58 9.83 6.36
C ALA A 546 15.08 10.10 4.94
N VAL A 547 15.26 11.34 4.47
CA VAL A 547 14.97 11.73 3.08
C VAL A 547 16.21 12.29 2.42
N LEU A 548 16.46 11.89 1.17
CA LEU A 548 17.47 12.49 0.30
C LEU A 548 16.86 12.81 -1.07
N LEU A 549 17.53 13.67 -1.85
CA LEU A 549 17.20 13.86 -3.25
C LEU A 549 17.97 12.83 -4.08
N GLU A 550 17.26 11.82 -4.59
CA GLU A 550 17.82 10.80 -5.46
C GLU A 550 17.96 11.37 -6.86
N ASN A 551 19.07 11.03 -7.52
CA ASN A 551 19.35 11.41 -8.89
C ASN A 551 19.72 10.17 -9.68
N SER A 552 18.89 9.83 -10.66
CA SER A 552 19.11 8.73 -11.60
C SER A 552 19.23 9.27 -13.02
N ALA A 553 19.56 8.40 -13.97
CA ALA A 553 19.52 8.75 -15.40
C ALA A 553 18.09 8.98 -15.93
N SER A 554 17.09 9.02 -15.05
CA SER A 554 15.71 9.38 -15.33
C SER A 554 15.28 10.71 -14.72
N GLY A 555 16.07 11.32 -13.86
CA GLY A 555 15.75 12.59 -13.20
C GLY A 555 15.84 12.49 -11.68
N THR A 556 15.05 13.32 -10.98
CA THR A 556 15.19 13.46 -9.51
C THR A 556 13.89 13.26 -8.74
N TYR A 557 13.98 12.60 -7.59
CA TYR A 557 12.86 12.38 -6.68
C TYR A 557 13.32 12.33 -5.22
N HIS A 558 12.44 12.66 -4.29
CA HIS A 558 12.72 12.51 -2.86
C HIS A 558 12.61 11.03 -2.47
N ASN A 559 13.75 10.42 -2.18
CA ASN A 559 13.85 9.03 -1.77
C ASN A 559 13.85 8.93 -0.25
N LEU A 560 13.03 8.02 0.28
CA LEU A 560 12.98 7.74 1.71
C LEU A 560 13.78 6.48 2.03
N SER A 561 14.50 6.49 3.14
CA SER A 561 15.09 5.28 3.69
C SER A 561 14.02 4.31 4.20
N THR A 562 14.42 3.06 4.44
CA THR A 562 13.73 2.21 5.41
C THR A 562 13.67 2.94 6.75
N GLY A 563 12.52 2.89 7.43
CA GLY A 563 12.30 3.57 8.70
C GLY A 563 12.74 2.75 9.90
N THR A 564 13.31 3.41 10.91
CA THR A 564 13.48 2.79 12.23
C THR A 564 12.20 2.99 13.04
N ILE A 565 11.74 1.94 13.72
CA ILE A 565 10.50 1.94 14.49
C ILE A 565 10.85 1.90 15.98
N SER A 566 10.17 2.70 16.80
CA SER A 566 10.37 2.73 18.26
C SER A 566 9.63 1.56 18.93
N ASN A 567 10.00 1.28 20.19
CA ASN A 567 9.10 0.56 21.07
C ASN A 567 7.80 1.35 21.29
N ALA A 568 6.73 0.64 21.66
CA ALA A 568 5.47 1.26 22.05
C ALA A 568 5.62 2.05 23.36
N VAL A 569 5.06 3.25 23.38
CA VAL A 569 5.01 4.15 24.54
C VAL A 569 3.56 4.44 24.86
N ASN A 570 3.16 4.26 26.11
CA ASN A 570 1.79 4.53 26.54
C ASN A 570 1.71 5.83 27.32
N LEU A 571 0.77 6.69 26.96
CA LEU A 571 0.33 7.82 27.77
C LEU A 571 -1.00 7.50 28.46
N PRO A 572 -1.34 8.19 29.56
CA PRO A 572 -2.67 8.09 30.15
C PRO A 572 -3.76 8.39 29.12
N VAL A 573 -4.82 7.58 29.11
CA VAL A 573 -5.98 7.88 28.27
C VAL A 573 -6.71 9.08 28.88
N PRO A 574 -6.90 10.18 28.13
CA PRO A 574 -7.56 11.36 28.65
C PRO A 574 -9.02 11.07 29.02
N PHE A 575 -9.47 11.62 30.15
CA PHE A 575 -10.87 11.56 30.58
C PHE A 575 -11.43 12.94 30.98
N LEU A 576 -12.76 13.04 31.02
CA LEU A 576 -13.46 14.18 31.62
C LEU A 576 -14.52 13.70 32.61
N LYS A 577 -14.64 14.41 33.73
CA LYS A 577 -15.77 14.28 34.67
C LYS A 577 -16.76 15.40 34.35
N ILE A 578 -18.03 15.07 34.12
CA ILE A 578 -19.05 16.05 33.69
C ILE A 578 -20.28 15.86 34.57
N LYS A 579 -20.97 16.97 34.87
CA LYS A 579 -22.30 16.91 35.48
C LYS A 579 -23.23 17.99 34.92
N THR A 580 -24.53 17.72 34.94
CA THR A 580 -25.57 18.70 34.63
C THR A 580 -26.89 18.33 35.29
N LEU A 581 -27.92 19.16 35.18
CA LEU A 581 -29.29 18.87 35.57
C LEU A 581 -30.22 19.11 34.39
N LEU A 582 -31.37 18.43 34.40
CA LEU A 582 -32.43 18.55 33.40
C LEU A 582 -33.66 19.17 34.05
N GLN A 583 -34.27 20.17 33.39
CA GLN A 583 -35.44 20.87 33.94
C GLN A 583 -36.66 19.96 34.10
N GLY A 584 -36.83 19.00 33.20
CA GLY A 584 -37.92 18.04 33.21
C GLY A 584 -38.05 17.29 34.54
N PRO A 585 -37.10 16.37 34.84
CA PRO A 585 -37.13 15.49 36.00
C PRO A 585 -36.70 16.14 37.32
N TYR A 586 -36.34 17.43 37.34
CA TYR A 586 -35.85 18.10 38.55
C TYR A 586 -36.84 18.02 39.72
N ALA A 587 -36.34 17.62 40.89
CA ALA A 587 -37.13 17.30 42.09
C ALA A 587 -36.80 18.22 43.30
N GLY A 588 -35.92 19.21 43.12
CA GLY A 588 -35.47 20.10 44.20
C GLY A 588 -34.12 19.69 44.80
N GLY A 589 -33.45 20.62 45.49
CA GLY A 589 -32.19 20.37 46.20
C GLY A 589 -31.04 19.82 45.33
N GLY A 590 -31.03 20.10 44.03
CA GLY A 590 -30.04 19.55 43.11
C GLY A 590 -30.23 18.07 42.73
N GLN A 591 -31.43 17.50 42.97
CA GLN A 591 -31.78 16.12 42.62
C GLN A 591 -32.81 16.05 41.48
N MET A 592 -32.82 14.93 40.77
CA MET A 592 -33.76 14.59 39.71
C MET A 592 -34.43 13.24 39.98
N ASN A 593 -35.64 13.05 39.43
CA ASN A 593 -36.36 11.79 39.50
C ASN A 593 -35.83 10.79 38.46
N ALA A 594 -35.59 9.55 38.90
CA ALA A 594 -35.20 8.42 38.05
C ALA A 594 -36.41 7.56 37.62
N THR A 595 -37.52 8.21 37.28
CA THR A 595 -38.81 7.54 37.05
C THR A 595 -38.76 6.56 35.88
N LEU A 596 -38.14 6.94 34.76
CA LEU A 596 -37.97 6.05 33.60
C LEU A 596 -37.24 4.76 33.97
N LYS A 597 -36.16 4.87 34.77
CA LYS A 597 -35.45 3.70 35.28
C LYS A 597 -36.33 2.86 36.20
N SER A 598 -37.11 3.47 37.08
CA SER A 598 -38.00 2.74 38.00
C SER A 598 -39.12 1.96 37.30
N LYS A 599 -39.45 2.36 36.06
CA LYS A 599 -40.43 1.71 35.18
C LYS A 599 -39.79 0.84 34.10
N ASP A 600 -38.46 0.66 34.12
CA ASP A 600 -37.69 -0.08 33.11
C ASP A 600 -37.91 0.41 31.66
N LEU A 601 -38.08 1.72 31.48
CA LEU A 601 -38.36 2.33 30.17
C LEU A 601 -37.13 2.82 29.41
N ILE A 602 -35.97 2.92 30.07
CA ILE A 602 -34.73 3.38 29.43
C ILE A 602 -34.18 2.25 28.57
N PRO A 603 -33.90 2.48 27.26
CA PRO A 603 -33.36 1.45 26.39
C PRO A 603 -31.96 1.02 26.85
N LEU A 604 -31.64 -0.27 26.70
CA LEU A 604 -30.31 -0.81 27.02
C LEU A 604 -29.22 -0.36 26.04
N ALA A 605 -29.59 0.00 24.81
CA ALA A 605 -28.71 0.58 23.81
C ALA A 605 -28.92 2.09 23.70
N GLN A 606 -27.86 2.82 23.35
CA GLN A 606 -27.89 4.28 23.22
C GLN A 606 -28.86 4.76 22.10
N PRO A 607 -29.65 5.84 22.31
CA PRO A 607 -30.70 6.28 21.38
C PRO A 607 -30.28 7.34 20.35
N TYR A 608 -29.00 7.69 20.24
CA TYR A 608 -28.45 8.76 19.40
C TYR A 608 -28.00 8.30 18.00
N ASN A 609 -28.24 7.05 17.63
CA ASN A 609 -27.92 6.51 16.29
C ASN A 609 -28.90 6.92 15.18
N ILE A 610 -29.88 7.77 15.50
CA ILE A 610 -30.87 8.32 14.55
C ILE A 610 -30.67 9.83 14.36
N ALA A 611 -31.33 10.39 13.34
CA ALA A 611 -31.36 11.83 13.13
C ALA A 611 -31.94 12.56 14.38
N PRO A 612 -31.42 13.76 14.71
CA PRO A 612 -30.43 14.52 13.94
C PRO A 612 -28.96 14.14 14.22
N TRP A 613 -28.67 13.36 15.27
CA TRP A 613 -27.29 13.08 15.71
C TRP A 613 -26.54 12.11 14.81
N ASN A 614 -27.22 11.05 14.32
CA ASN A 614 -26.63 9.98 13.52
C ASN A 614 -25.31 9.44 14.12
N TYR A 615 -25.24 9.34 15.45
CA TYR A 615 -24.05 8.92 16.16
C TYR A 615 -23.83 7.41 16.02
N ALA A 616 -22.73 7.03 15.38
CA ALA A 616 -22.41 5.63 15.06
C ALA A 616 -21.89 4.81 16.26
N GLY A 617 -21.85 5.38 17.48
CA GLY A 617 -21.41 4.66 18.67
C GLY A 617 -22.31 3.47 19.01
N THR A 618 -21.71 2.45 19.62
CA THR A 618 -22.37 1.17 19.92
C THR A 618 -22.57 0.95 21.42
N GLU A 619 -22.50 2.01 22.23
CA GLU A 619 -22.64 1.91 23.68
C GLU A 619 -23.97 1.26 24.06
N ASN A 620 -23.86 0.23 24.88
CA ASN A 620 -24.96 -0.51 25.45
C ASN A 620 -24.61 -0.94 26.87
N THR A 621 -25.61 -1.40 27.62
CA THR A 621 -25.41 -1.98 28.94
C THR A 621 -26.31 -3.20 29.14
N ALA A 622 -25.87 -4.14 29.97
CA ALA A 622 -26.69 -5.31 30.31
C ALA A 622 -27.84 -4.94 31.27
N LEU A 623 -27.66 -3.90 32.09
CA LEU A 623 -28.64 -3.41 33.04
C LEU A 623 -28.44 -1.91 33.27
N ILE A 624 -29.52 -1.14 33.25
CA ILE A 624 -29.47 0.29 33.57
C ILE A 624 -29.02 0.48 35.03
N PRO A 625 -27.93 1.22 35.30
CA PRO A 625 -27.44 1.44 36.67
C PRO A 625 -28.47 2.10 37.59
N SER A 626 -28.27 1.96 38.91
CA SER A 626 -29.10 2.65 39.89
C SER A 626 -28.98 4.18 39.73
N ASN A 627 -30.07 4.88 40.07
CA ASN A 627 -30.16 6.34 40.04
C ASN A 627 -29.94 6.98 38.66
N VAL A 628 -30.06 6.23 37.56
CA VAL A 628 -30.04 6.80 36.21
C VAL A 628 -31.37 7.48 35.89
N VAL A 629 -31.28 8.69 35.35
CA VAL A 629 -32.42 9.48 34.88
C VAL A 629 -32.67 9.21 33.39
N ASP A 630 -31.64 9.33 32.55
CA ASP A 630 -31.73 9.06 31.10
C ASP A 630 -30.33 8.91 30.45
N TRP A 631 -30.32 8.65 29.13
CA TRP A 631 -29.15 8.76 28.25
C TRP A 631 -28.88 10.23 27.84
N VAL A 632 -27.61 10.62 27.77
CA VAL A 632 -27.08 11.87 27.23
C VAL A 632 -25.99 11.58 26.19
N LEU A 633 -25.81 12.47 25.22
CA LEU A 633 -24.68 12.41 24.28
C LEU A 633 -23.70 13.52 24.62
N VAL A 634 -22.47 13.12 24.95
CA VAL A 634 -21.34 14.03 25.19
C VAL A 634 -20.55 14.15 23.90
N GLU A 635 -20.28 15.37 23.46
CA GLU A 635 -19.39 15.64 22.32
C GLU A 635 -18.26 16.58 22.75
N LEU A 636 -17.05 16.19 22.40
CA LEU A 636 -15.85 17.01 22.56
C LEU A 636 -15.63 17.79 21.28
N ARG A 637 -15.55 19.11 21.37
CA ARG A 637 -15.38 20.02 20.23
C ARG A 637 -14.00 20.66 20.27
N SER A 638 -13.39 20.85 19.10
CA SER A 638 -12.04 21.41 19.00
C SER A 638 -11.98 22.84 19.54
N LYS A 639 -10.90 23.16 20.27
CA LYS A 639 -10.62 24.54 20.72
C LYS A 639 -10.31 25.48 19.56
N ALA A 640 -9.72 24.97 18.48
CA ALA A 640 -9.35 25.77 17.32
C ALA A 640 -10.57 26.11 16.45
N ASP A 641 -11.53 25.19 16.38
CA ASP A 641 -12.80 25.35 15.67
C ASP A 641 -13.88 24.50 16.35
N SER A 642 -14.81 25.16 17.04
CA SER A 642 -15.84 24.47 17.83
C SER A 642 -16.88 23.74 16.98
N THR A 643 -16.91 23.93 15.66
CA THR A 643 -17.76 23.15 14.75
C THR A 643 -17.22 21.74 14.54
N VAL A 644 -15.92 21.51 14.74
CA VAL A 644 -15.26 20.21 14.55
C VAL A 644 -15.42 19.34 15.80
N ILE A 645 -16.04 18.17 15.62
CA ILE A 645 -16.16 17.12 16.64
C ILE A 645 -14.84 16.35 16.73
N ARG A 646 -14.29 16.23 17.94
CA ARG A 646 -13.08 15.49 18.26
C ARG A 646 -13.37 14.12 18.87
N GLY A 647 -14.47 13.99 19.61
CA GLY A 647 -14.92 12.73 20.18
C GLY A 647 -16.38 12.81 20.56
N GLN A 648 -17.07 11.67 20.58
CA GLN A 648 -18.44 11.55 21.03
C GLN A 648 -18.58 10.30 21.89
N LYS A 649 -19.48 10.35 22.87
CA LYS A 649 -19.79 9.20 23.73
C LYS A 649 -21.22 9.30 24.25
N ALA A 650 -21.99 8.23 24.08
CA ALA A 650 -23.28 8.11 24.75
C ALA A 650 -23.07 7.68 26.21
N CYS A 651 -23.72 8.38 27.13
CA CYS A 651 -23.51 8.29 28.57
C CYS A 651 -24.85 8.33 29.31
N PHE A 652 -24.87 7.95 30.58
CA PHE A 652 -26.01 8.14 31.45
C PHE A 652 -25.87 9.40 32.30
N ILE A 653 -26.99 10.05 32.60
CA ILE A 653 -27.09 11.09 33.63
C ILE A 653 -27.78 10.53 34.88
N LYS A 654 -27.21 10.78 36.06
CA LYS A 654 -27.74 10.32 37.36
C LYS A 654 -28.62 11.37 38.06
N THR A 655 -29.33 10.96 39.11
CA THR A 655 -30.22 11.83 39.89
C THR A 655 -29.53 13.05 40.48
N ASP A 656 -28.25 12.96 40.84
CA ASP A 656 -27.42 14.06 41.35
C ASP A 656 -26.77 14.91 40.23
N GLY A 657 -27.10 14.58 38.98
CA GLY A 657 -26.59 15.20 37.78
C GLY A 657 -25.26 14.66 37.26
N GLN A 658 -24.63 13.72 37.96
CA GLN A 658 -23.36 13.15 37.53
C GLN A 658 -23.54 12.40 36.21
N ILE A 659 -22.66 12.65 35.24
CA ILE A 659 -22.62 11.89 33.99
C ILE A 659 -21.65 10.72 34.17
N VAL A 660 -22.07 9.53 33.74
CA VAL A 660 -21.28 8.30 33.76
C VAL A 660 -21.36 7.59 32.41
N ASP A 661 -20.35 6.80 32.06
CA ASP A 661 -20.40 5.96 30.86
C ASP A 661 -21.41 4.80 31.02
N ALA A 662 -21.58 4.00 29.97
CA ALA A 662 -22.49 2.84 29.98
C ALA A 662 -22.10 1.75 31.02
N ASN A 663 -20.87 1.79 31.52
CA ASN A 663 -20.32 0.91 32.56
C ASN A 663 -20.34 1.57 33.94
N ASN A 664 -21.04 2.70 34.10
CA ASN A 664 -21.20 3.43 35.36
C ASN A 664 -19.94 4.15 35.89
N ASN A 665 -18.93 4.39 35.04
CA ASN A 665 -17.73 5.14 35.40
C ASN A 665 -17.93 6.65 35.24
N THR A 666 -17.44 7.44 36.20
CA THR A 666 -17.50 8.92 36.14
C THR A 666 -16.40 9.54 35.27
N GLU A 667 -15.33 8.80 35.01
CA GLU A 667 -14.20 9.21 34.18
C GLU A 667 -14.49 8.85 32.72
N LEU A 668 -15.07 9.80 31.99
CA LEU A 668 -15.45 9.60 30.60
C LEU A 668 -14.20 9.65 29.72
N SER A 669 -13.66 8.48 29.36
CA SER A 669 -12.49 8.36 28.50
C SER A 669 -12.83 8.49 27.01
N PHE A 670 -11.93 9.12 26.24
CA PHE A 670 -12.05 9.33 24.80
C PHE A 670 -10.76 8.88 24.08
N PRO A 671 -10.74 7.65 23.53
CA PRO A 671 -9.56 7.12 22.84
C PRO A 671 -9.14 7.99 21.64
N GLY A 672 -7.83 8.05 21.37
CA GLY A 672 -7.29 8.76 20.21
C GLY A 672 -7.12 10.28 20.37
N LEU A 673 -7.60 10.86 21.48
CA LEU A 673 -7.34 12.27 21.81
C LEU A 673 -6.02 12.45 22.56
N SER A 674 -5.44 13.64 22.43
CA SER A 674 -4.18 13.95 23.09
C SER A 674 -4.37 14.35 24.54
N PRO A 675 -3.57 13.83 25.50
CA PRO A 675 -3.67 14.22 26.90
C PRO A 675 -3.41 15.72 27.15
N GLY A 676 -2.61 16.37 26.29
CA GLY A 676 -2.33 17.81 26.36
C GLY A 676 -3.36 18.71 25.65
N GLU A 677 -4.40 18.13 25.03
CA GLU A 677 -5.40 18.90 24.29
C GLU A 677 -6.48 19.50 25.22
N ASN A 678 -6.98 20.67 24.85
CA ASN A 678 -8.16 21.27 25.47
C ASN A 678 -9.35 21.23 24.51
N VAL A 679 -10.54 20.90 25.03
CA VAL A 679 -11.77 20.72 24.24
C VAL A 679 -12.95 21.48 24.85
N PHE A 680 -13.86 21.99 24.02
CA PHE A 680 -15.18 22.39 24.51
C PHE A 680 -16.07 21.16 24.68
N ILE A 681 -17.01 21.21 25.63
CA ILE A 681 -17.97 20.13 25.87
C ILE A 681 -19.33 20.59 25.35
N ALA A 682 -19.85 19.90 24.33
CA ALA A 682 -21.25 19.98 23.98
C ALA A 682 -21.99 18.82 24.67
N LEU A 683 -23.11 19.13 25.32
CA LEU A 683 -23.97 18.13 25.94
C LEU A 683 -25.33 18.16 25.28
N ARG A 684 -25.78 16.99 24.83
CA ARG A 684 -27.04 16.80 24.12
C ARG A 684 -27.91 15.81 24.87
N HIS A 685 -29.21 16.02 24.77
CA HIS A 685 -30.23 15.15 25.31
C HIS A 685 -31.36 15.02 24.30
N ARG A 686 -32.13 13.94 24.36
CA ARG A 686 -33.15 13.61 23.35
C ARG A 686 -34.33 14.59 23.25
N ASN A 687 -34.58 15.37 24.29
CA ASN A 687 -35.71 16.32 24.36
C ASN A 687 -35.43 17.57 25.20
N HIS A 688 -34.14 17.86 25.46
CA HIS A 688 -33.73 19.07 26.16
C HIS A 688 -32.71 19.84 25.31
N LEU A 689 -32.78 21.17 25.37
CA LEU A 689 -31.96 22.07 24.57
C LEU A 689 -30.47 21.82 24.83
N ALA A 690 -29.72 21.52 23.78
CA ALA A 690 -28.28 21.28 23.86
C ALA A 690 -27.52 22.53 24.30
N VAL A 691 -26.39 22.33 24.99
CA VAL A 691 -25.52 23.41 25.47
C VAL A 691 -24.07 23.17 25.11
N LEU A 692 -23.26 24.24 25.07
CA LEU A 692 -21.82 24.20 24.88
C LEU A 692 -21.12 24.87 26.07
N SER A 693 -20.00 24.30 26.53
CA SER A 693 -19.17 24.92 27.56
C SER A 693 -18.62 26.27 27.10
N LYS A 694 -18.52 27.24 28.02
CA LYS A 694 -18.01 28.59 27.75
C LYS A 694 -16.52 28.59 27.44
N THR A 695 -15.77 27.73 28.12
CA THR A 695 -14.32 27.61 27.98
C THR A 695 -13.96 26.20 27.54
N ALA A 696 -12.83 26.07 26.84
CA ALA A 696 -12.23 24.79 26.54
C ALA A 696 -11.54 24.23 27.78
N LEU A 697 -11.82 22.98 28.10
CA LEU A 697 -11.32 22.26 29.27
C LEU A 697 -10.11 21.41 28.90
N ALA A 698 -9.13 21.40 29.79
CA ALA A 698 -8.09 20.38 29.79
C ALA A 698 -8.68 19.04 30.29
N PHE A 699 -8.11 17.94 29.81
CA PHE A 699 -8.45 16.60 30.30
C PHE A 699 -8.02 16.38 31.75
N ASN A 700 -8.54 15.30 32.35
CA ASN A 700 -8.23 14.82 33.68
C ASN A 700 -8.62 15.81 34.80
N ASN A 701 -9.76 16.49 34.63
CA ASN A 701 -10.28 17.40 35.63
C ASN A 701 -10.61 16.67 36.95
N ALA A 702 -10.12 17.23 38.06
CA ALA A 702 -10.26 16.62 39.39
C ALA A 702 -11.73 16.52 39.83
N SER A 703 -12.55 17.53 39.52
CA SER A 703 -13.97 17.62 39.85
C SER A 703 -14.83 17.77 38.60
N SER A 704 -16.06 17.24 38.65
CA SER A 704 -16.99 17.30 37.53
C SER A 704 -17.23 18.73 37.04
N HIS A 705 -17.01 18.96 35.75
CA HIS A 705 -17.38 20.24 35.14
C HIS A 705 -18.90 20.36 35.08
N ASN A 706 -19.43 21.35 35.78
CA ASN A 706 -20.86 21.49 35.99
C ASN A 706 -21.49 22.40 34.92
N LEU A 707 -22.18 21.79 33.96
CA LEU A 707 -22.89 22.47 32.87
C LEU A 707 -24.26 23.04 33.30
N SER A 708 -24.63 22.89 34.57
CA SER A 708 -25.74 23.59 35.22
C SER A 708 -25.36 24.90 35.88
N LEU A 709 -24.12 25.37 35.71
CA LEU A 709 -23.71 26.69 36.18
C LEU A 709 -23.71 27.66 35.00
N PRO A 710 -24.51 28.74 35.02
CA PRO A 710 -24.50 29.76 33.96
C PRO A 710 -23.09 30.28 33.62
N ALA A 711 -22.18 30.36 34.59
CA ALA A 711 -20.80 30.79 34.35
C ALA A 711 -20.01 29.84 33.43
N ASN A 712 -20.39 28.57 33.36
CA ASN A 712 -19.71 27.53 32.58
C ASN A 712 -20.31 27.32 31.18
N ILE A 713 -21.41 28.01 30.83
CA ILE A 713 -22.13 27.82 29.56
C ILE A 713 -21.90 29.02 28.63
N LEU A 714 -21.64 28.74 27.35
CA LEU A 714 -21.56 29.78 26.32
C LEU A 714 -22.91 30.50 26.23
N ASP A 715 -22.92 31.83 26.17
CA ASP A 715 -24.13 32.68 26.31
C ASP A 715 -24.88 32.57 27.65
N GLY A 716 -24.28 31.87 28.62
CA GLY A 716 -24.62 31.92 30.03
C GLY A 716 -26.02 31.40 30.36
N GLY A 717 -26.67 32.05 31.33
CA GLY A 717 -27.96 31.60 31.88
C GLY A 717 -29.11 31.60 30.88
N THR A 718 -28.98 32.29 29.74
CA THR A 718 -30.00 32.31 28.68
C THR A 718 -30.17 30.93 28.02
N GLN A 719 -29.12 30.12 28.02
CA GLN A 719 -29.12 28.74 27.50
C GLN A 719 -29.68 27.71 28.49
N LEU A 720 -29.94 28.12 29.74
CA LEU A 720 -30.39 27.23 30.83
C LEU A 720 -31.78 27.64 31.35
N ALA A 721 -32.48 26.71 31.97
CA ALA A 721 -33.67 26.98 32.77
C ALA A 721 -33.25 27.22 34.24
N ASN A 722 -33.79 28.26 34.87
CA ASN A 722 -33.72 28.42 36.32
C ASN A 722 -34.70 27.43 36.96
N LEU A 723 -34.20 26.54 37.82
CA LEU A 723 -34.97 25.45 38.43
C LEU A 723 -35.52 25.81 39.82
N GLY A 724 -35.22 27.01 40.31
CA GLY A 724 -35.44 27.38 41.71
C GLY A 724 -34.30 26.90 42.61
N ASP A 725 -34.32 27.32 43.89
CA ASP A 725 -33.37 26.92 44.94
C ASP A 725 -31.88 27.11 44.60
N GLY A 726 -31.56 28.00 43.66
CA GLY A 726 -30.20 28.29 43.21
C GLY A 726 -29.65 27.36 42.13
N TYR A 727 -30.46 26.44 41.58
CA TYR A 727 -30.03 25.49 40.54
C TYR A 727 -30.51 25.88 39.15
N TYR A 728 -29.73 25.51 38.13
CA TYR A 728 -30.11 25.60 36.72
C TYR A 728 -30.01 24.22 36.05
N GLY A 729 -30.66 24.04 34.91
CA GLY A 729 -30.55 22.83 34.10
C GLY A 729 -30.81 23.10 32.62
N LEU A 730 -30.58 22.10 31.77
CA LEU A 730 -30.93 22.17 30.35
C LEU A 730 -32.45 22.40 30.23
N LYS A 731 -32.85 23.24 29.27
CA LYS A 731 -34.25 23.58 29.02
C LYS A 731 -34.99 22.38 28.45
N ALA A 732 -36.12 22.01 29.02
CA ALA A 732 -36.98 20.98 28.46
C ALA A 732 -37.77 21.51 27.24
N GLY A 733 -38.06 20.64 26.27
CA GLY A 733 -38.98 20.95 25.16
C GLY A 733 -38.37 21.00 23.76
N ASP A 734 -37.08 20.68 23.59
CA ASP A 734 -36.45 20.53 22.28
C ASP A 734 -36.68 19.09 21.76
N CYS A 735 -37.94 18.74 21.52
CA CYS A 735 -38.41 17.38 21.24
C CYS A 735 -37.90 16.80 19.91
N ASN A 736 -37.53 17.63 18.94
CA ASN A 736 -36.84 17.18 17.72
C ASN A 736 -35.31 17.26 17.82
N ALA A 737 -34.79 17.80 18.93
CA ALA A 737 -33.37 18.01 19.21
C ALA A 737 -32.61 18.84 18.16
N ASN A 738 -33.29 19.74 17.46
CA ASN A 738 -32.67 20.60 16.44
C ASN A 738 -31.99 21.84 17.05
N GLY A 739 -32.11 22.06 18.36
CA GLY A 739 -31.53 23.20 19.06
C GLY A 739 -32.40 24.47 19.00
N THR A 740 -33.68 24.35 18.64
CA THR A 740 -34.66 25.44 18.66
C THR A 740 -36.01 24.96 19.16
N ILE A 741 -36.52 25.52 20.25
CA ILE A 741 -37.81 25.12 20.82
C ILE A 741 -38.91 25.93 20.13
N THR A 742 -39.65 25.28 19.25
CA THR A 742 -40.65 25.92 18.38
C THR A 742 -41.97 25.16 18.40
N VAL A 743 -42.93 25.58 17.56
CA VAL A 743 -44.19 24.85 17.35
C VAL A 743 -43.97 23.44 16.78
N ALA A 744 -42.83 23.16 16.13
CA ALA A 744 -42.51 21.82 15.67
C ALA A 744 -42.38 20.83 16.84
N ASP A 745 -41.79 21.25 17.95
CA ASP A 745 -41.66 20.43 19.15
C ASP A 745 -43.00 20.23 19.86
N PHE A 746 -43.86 21.25 19.84
CA PHE A 746 -45.25 21.12 20.28
C PHE A 746 -46.00 20.08 19.45
N ASN A 747 -45.82 20.04 18.13
CA ASN A 747 -46.47 19.04 17.28
C ASN A 747 -46.02 17.62 17.64
N ILE A 748 -44.74 17.43 17.99
CA ILE A 748 -44.22 16.14 18.47
C ILE A 748 -44.89 15.77 19.79
N TYR A 749 -44.88 16.68 20.78
CA TYR A 749 -45.58 16.50 22.04
C TYR A 749 -47.06 16.13 21.83
N SER A 750 -47.79 16.93 21.03
CA SER A 750 -49.21 16.76 20.77
C SER A 750 -49.53 15.44 20.09
N SER A 751 -48.67 14.96 19.17
CA SER A 751 -48.84 13.67 18.52
C SER A 751 -48.64 12.47 19.46
N GLN A 752 -47.96 12.70 20.58
CA GLN A 752 -47.62 11.68 21.58
C GLN A 752 -48.45 11.81 22.86
N ALA A 753 -49.33 12.80 22.95
CA ALA A 753 -50.14 13.07 24.13
C ALA A 753 -50.98 11.85 24.56
N SER A 754 -51.11 11.68 25.88
CA SER A 754 -51.80 10.56 26.54
C SER A 754 -51.15 9.19 26.38
N GLN A 755 -49.96 9.08 25.78
CA GLN A 755 -49.18 7.84 25.83
C GLN A 755 -48.62 7.62 27.24
N ILE A 756 -48.68 6.38 27.73
CA ILE A 756 -48.27 5.97 29.08
C ILE A 756 -47.26 4.83 29.01
N ALA A 757 -46.37 4.76 30.00
CA ALA A 757 -45.27 3.79 30.05
C ALA A 757 -44.43 3.76 28.75
N VAL A 758 -44.03 4.95 28.27
CA VAL A 758 -43.28 5.12 27.02
C VAL A 758 -41.95 5.83 27.20
N TYR A 759 -41.01 5.57 26.29
CA TYR A 759 -39.77 6.33 26.13
C TYR A 759 -39.86 7.17 24.84
N LYS A 760 -40.42 8.38 24.95
CA LYS A 760 -40.78 9.23 23.80
C LYS A 760 -40.32 10.67 23.99
N ALA A 761 -40.01 11.36 22.89
CA ALA A 761 -39.45 12.71 22.94
C ALA A 761 -40.39 13.72 23.62
N GLY A 762 -41.70 13.57 23.46
CA GLY A 762 -42.71 14.42 24.09
C GLY A 762 -42.81 14.30 25.62
N ASP A 763 -42.23 13.27 26.23
CA ASP A 763 -42.11 13.10 27.70
C ASP A 763 -40.99 14.02 28.23
N CYS A 764 -41.29 15.30 28.31
CA CYS A 764 -40.35 16.36 28.71
C CYS A 764 -39.99 16.29 30.20
N ASN A 765 -40.84 15.71 31.05
CA ASN A 765 -40.58 15.58 32.49
C ASN A 765 -39.90 14.25 32.87
N LEU A 766 -39.78 13.31 31.93
CA LEU A 766 -39.16 11.99 32.07
C LEU A 766 -39.87 11.12 33.12
N ASP A 767 -41.20 11.20 33.18
CA ASP A 767 -42.01 10.36 34.07
C ASP A 767 -42.56 9.10 33.38
N GLY A 768 -42.33 8.95 32.08
CA GLY A 768 -42.80 7.83 31.26
C GLY A 768 -44.22 8.00 30.74
N ASN A 769 -44.85 9.16 30.94
CA ASN A 769 -46.17 9.49 30.40
C ASN A 769 -46.13 10.87 29.74
N VAL A 770 -46.74 11.00 28.56
CA VAL A 770 -46.84 12.29 27.86
C VAL A 770 -48.17 12.94 28.21
N THR A 771 -48.15 13.94 29.09
CA THR A 771 -49.33 14.57 29.67
C THR A 771 -49.26 16.09 29.60
N ILE A 772 -50.23 16.80 30.18
CA ILE A 772 -50.16 18.26 30.30
C ILE A 772 -48.96 18.73 31.14
N SER A 773 -48.42 17.88 32.01
CA SER A 773 -47.22 18.17 32.79
C SER A 773 -46.01 18.42 31.91
N ASP A 774 -45.88 17.72 30.79
CA ASP A 774 -44.80 17.91 29.81
C ASP A 774 -44.96 19.20 29.04
N PHE A 775 -46.19 19.53 28.65
CA PHE A 775 -46.50 20.82 28.04
C PHE A 775 -46.10 21.98 28.97
N ASN A 776 -46.37 21.85 30.27
CA ASN A 776 -45.99 22.85 31.27
C ASN A 776 -44.46 22.99 31.42
N LYS A 777 -43.67 21.98 31.01
CA LYS A 777 -42.20 22.06 30.94
C LYS A 777 -41.73 22.68 29.62
N TYR A 778 -42.40 22.38 28.51
CA TYR A 778 -42.11 22.94 27.20
C TYR A 778 -42.45 24.44 27.10
N GLN A 779 -43.65 24.83 27.53
CA GLN A 779 -44.23 26.17 27.30
C GLN A 779 -43.32 27.33 27.72
N PRO A 780 -42.66 27.32 28.90
CA PRO A 780 -41.82 28.44 29.33
C PRO A 780 -40.54 28.61 28.51
N ASN A 781 -40.15 27.60 27.75
CA ASN A 781 -38.94 27.62 26.92
C ASN A 781 -39.22 27.83 25.44
N THR A 782 -40.47 28.10 25.07
CA THR A 782 -40.84 28.42 23.68
C THR A 782 -39.99 29.57 23.14
N SER A 783 -39.54 29.45 21.90
CA SER A 783 -38.62 30.37 21.23
C SER A 783 -37.18 30.39 21.79
N ALA A 784 -36.81 29.48 22.70
CA ALA A 784 -35.42 29.32 23.10
C ALA A 784 -34.59 28.76 21.93
N ILE A 785 -33.41 29.32 21.73
CA ILE A 785 -32.50 28.97 20.64
C ILE A 785 -31.14 28.65 21.26
N ALA A 786 -30.63 27.45 20.96
CA ALA A 786 -29.30 27.05 21.36
C ALA A 786 -28.22 27.85 20.61
N VAL A 787 -27.01 27.92 21.18
CA VAL A 787 -25.87 28.51 20.48
C VAL A 787 -25.65 27.83 19.11
N ALA A 788 -25.20 28.62 18.13
CA ALA A 788 -25.18 28.19 16.73
C ALA A 788 -24.49 26.84 16.48
N VAL A 789 -23.40 26.57 17.20
CA VAL A 789 -22.54 25.40 17.07
C VAL A 789 -23.26 24.07 17.37
N VAL A 790 -24.31 24.09 18.20
CA VAL A 790 -25.02 22.87 18.62
C VAL A 790 -26.40 22.70 17.97
N ARG A 791 -26.76 23.57 17.02
CA ARG A 791 -28.01 23.47 16.24
C ARG A 791 -27.85 22.58 15.00
N TYR A 792 -28.98 22.06 14.50
CA TYR A 792 -29.06 21.28 13.26
C TYR A 792 -29.81 22.01 12.16
#